data_AF-A0A5P0ZHZ6-F1
#
_entry.id   AF-A0A5P0ZHZ6-F1
#
_cell.length_a   1.000
_cell.length_b   1.000
_cell.length_c   1.000
_cell.angle_alpha   90.00
_cell.angle_beta   90.00
_cell.angle_gamma   90.00
#
_symmetry.space_group_name_H-M   'P 1'
#
loop_
_entity.id
_entity.type
_entity.pdbx_description
1 polymer ?
#
loop_
_entity_poly.entity_id
_entity_poly.type
_entity_poly.pdbx_seq_one_letter_code
_entity_poly.pdbx_strand_id
1 'polypeptide(L)'
;MKLFSRLLKDVSDDNDRNANVQAQSDNHTNSNNQSNSNDSIKNNNDQNQNDSSQKEHSKNNNMTSTSSNDETTALTSVHDQRVKIENDMNSLSHEYAQLRGKLKLNLFSERDDYQNKKNSLTKQLNALKKNEKAVQDNIEKNQNENDGKETERLAGVRADQKHQNELLYKYKEQQKDLAQKIEKGETKRSKKQAELDANQKKETDLSASIKNETDLQKMMSLMEKQKSQVDKIYKDRTNIEKDLRKIRDEIGVSKKDLNDVNININEISSTVSLLKTKIGQQEQNIKNNKARRSQLIAQLQASSKTNNNEINGLELQLKNVNDNIEYVDKYIKDVFHAAYLVREVYLDSSKEYLVVSNSIDNEQKESDLFDMIGFLERKMNTGVTIVTSFYNSKFQSIVDGYTKSMRIDQPKVINLFDDLQKSDNPSEKKVTIPESDSWITRTDVETQNTLIYDKQENLMMTVEHFEEKIDRINYFKNSKIVKTNVYNADGILSSVEIFDKSQKLTEENFYRTDGSIVLTIMYESGVANTFQVFDQSGLLQQDFDKKEELVTWWINKLYQGKSDIVFVGSSTDLLYKVVAGIRDQENTELITFVENAHSNIGRIKALLHKEPLIDNIFVQYEKDLHAIENTTDRDISVSSIKSVTNEEMYLPESLKI
;
A
#
# COMPACT_ATOMS: atom_id res chain seq x y z
N MET A 1 33.10 -34.12 49.40
CA MET A 1 32.97 -33.01 50.37
C MET A 1 32.26 -31.87 49.66
N LYS A 2 31.03 -31.52 50.09
CA LYS A 2 30.15 -30.36 49.77
C LYS A 2 30.28 -29.69 48.38
N LEU A 3 29.29 -29.85 47.49
CA LEU A 3 28.04 -29.04 47.36
C LEU A 3 28.32 -27.55 47.10
N PHE A 4 28.02 -27.05 45.89
CA PHE A 4 26.73 -26.52 45.42
C PHE A 4 26.43 -25.07 45.87
N SER A 5 25.86 -24.32 44.90
CA SER A 5 24.85 -23.27 45.03
C SER A 5 25.25 -21.80 45.22
N ARG A 6 24.87 -20.99 44.21
CA ARG A 6 23.95 -19.82 44.22
C ARG A 6 24.12 -19.14 42.84
N LEU A 7 23.17 -19.03 41.91
CA LEU A 7 21.71 -18.82 41.91
C LEU A 7 21.22 -17.58 42.68
N LEU A 8 20.70 -16.65 41.86
CA LEU A 8 19.57 -15.73 42.05
C LEU A 8 19.75 -14.40 42.80
N LYS A 9 19.46 -13.31 42.07
CA LYS A 9 18.33 -12.35 42.21
C LYS A 9 18.72 -11.03 41.52
N ASP A 10 17.87 -10.21 40.92
CA ASP A 10 16.41 -10.09 40.69
C ASP A 10 16.29 -9.08 39.51
N VAL A 11 15.43 -9.29 38.50
CA VAL A 11 14.05 -8.75 38.33
C VAL A 11 13.97 -7.22 38.20
N SER A 12 13.51 -6.81 37.00
CA SER A 12 12.56 -5.73 36.63
C SER A 12 13.03 -5.12 35.30
N ASP A 13 12.23 -4.74 34.31
CA ASP A 13 10.83 -4.94 33.91
C ASP A 13 10.76 -4.33 32.49
N ASP A 14 9.75 -4.75 31.73
CA ASP A 14 9.06 -3.99 30.67
C ASP A 14 9.79 -3.53 29.40
N ASN A 15 9.52 -4.24 28.28
CA ASN A 15 8.54 -3.83 27.25
C ASN A 15 8.95 -4.35 25.86
N ASP A 16 8.38 -5.48 25.45
CA ASP A 16 8.25 -5.81 24.03
C ASP A 16 6.76 -6.01 23.70
N ARG A 17 6.24 -5.11 22.86
CA ARG A 17 4.88 -5.10 22.35
C ARG A 17 4.70 -6.21 21.33
N ASN A 18 4.00 -7.27 21.73
CA ASN A 18 3.36 -8.21 20.81
C ASN A 18 2.10 -7.59 20.19
N ALA A 19 2.10 -7.39 18.88
CA ALA A 19 0.87 -7.20 18.10
C ALA A 19 0.34 -8.59 17.69
N ASN A 20 -0.67 -9.06 18.43
CA ASN A 20 -1.41 -10.28 18.12
C ASN A 20 -2.65 -9.87 17.33
N VAL A 21 -2.70 -10.18 16.02
CA VAL A 21 -3.91 -10.03 15.20
C VAL A 21 -4.70 -11.32 15.34
N GLN A 22 -5.74 -11.25 16.15
CA GLN A 22 -6.69 -12.31 16.43
C GLN A 22 -7.90 -12.12 15.51
N ALA A 23 -8.02 -12.96 14.48
CA ALA A 23 -9.22 -13.02 13.65
C ALA A 23 -10.33 -13.74 14.43
N GLN A 24 -11.37 -13.01 14.82
CA GLN A 24 -12.63 -13.58 15.31
C GLN A 24 -13.46 -14.04 14.12
N SER A 25 -13.73 -15.34 14.07
CA SER A 25 -14.77 -15.95 13.25
C SER A 25 -16.02 -16.08 14.11
N ASP A 26 -17.06 -15.30 13.82
CA ASP A 26 -18.38 -15.50 14.42
C ASP A 26 -19.13 -16.62 13.68
N ASN A 27 -19.33 -17.72 14.41
CA ASN A 27 -20.25 -18.79 14.08
C ASN A 27 -21.65 -18.39 14.56
N HIS A 28 -22.61 -18.25 13.65
CA HIS A 28 -24.03 -18.39 13.96
C HIS A 28 -24.62 -19.56 13.17
N THR A 29 -24.95 -20.62 13.89
CA THR A 29 -25.74 -21.76 13.44
C THR A 29 -27.21 -21.63 13.87
N ASN A 30 -28.07 -22.32 13.10
CA ASN A 30 -29.46 -22.73 13.35
C ASN A 30 -30.59 -21.73 13.08
N SER A 31 -31.75 -22.10 12.51
CA SER A 31 -32.30 -23.41 12.13
C SER A 31 -33.34 -23.26 11.00
N ASN A 32 -33.43 -24.29 10.14
CA ASN A 32 -34.57 -24.57 9.27
C ASN A 32 -35.88 -24.70 10.08
N ASN A 33 -36.99 -24.26 9.49
CA ASN A 33 -38.27 -24.95 9.63
C ASN A 33 -39.14 -24.74 8.38
N GLN A 34 -39.37 -25.84 7.66
CA GLN A 34 -40.38 -25.96 6.61
C GLN A 34 -41.77 -26.04 7.24
N SER A 35 -42.76 -25.37 6.63
CA SER A 35 -44.17 -25.77 6.72
C SER A 35 -44.90 -25.26 5.47
N ASN A 36 -45.38 -26.21 4.67
CA ASN A 36 -46.33 -26.03 3.59
C ASN A 36 -47.61 -25.34 4.06
N SER A 37 -48.27 -24.58 3.18
CA SER A 37 -49.71 -24.63 2.92
C SER A 37 -50.06 -23.87 1.64
N ASN A 38 -50.56 -24.60 0.64
CA ASN A 38 -51.44 -24.05 -0.40
C ASN A 38 -52.77 -23.66 0.24
N ASP A 39 -53.35 -22.50 -0.11
CA ASP A 39 -54.73 -22.46 -0.64
C ASP A 39 -55.16 -21.05 -1.12
N SER A 40 -55.45 -20.99 -2.42
CA SER A 40 -56.67 -20.48 -3.08
C SER A 40 -57.42 -19.21 -2.60
N ILE A 41 -57.61 -18.30 -3.59
CA ILE A 41 -58.86 -17.61 -3.98
C ILE A 41 -59.40 -16.47 -3.05
N LYS A 42 -59.46 -15.22 -3.55
CA LYS A 42 -60.67 -14.54 -4.11
C LYS A 42 -60.53 -13.01 -4.22
N ASN A 43 -61.04 -12.49 -5.34
CA ASN A 43 -61.54 -11.13 -5.56
C ASN A 43 -62.50 -10.67 -4.44
N ASN A 44 -62.49 -9.38 -4.10
CA ASN A 44 -63.61 -8.49 -4.40
C ASN A 44 -63.38 -7.02 -4.00
N ASN A 45 -63.85 -6.16 -4.90
CA ASN A 45 -64.35 -4.80 -4.65
C ASN A 45 -65.33 -4.76 -3.47
N ASP A 46 -65.37 -3.65 -2.71
CA ASP A 46 -66.40 -2.60 -2.89
C ASP A 46 -66.35 -1.51 -1.80
N GLN A 47 -66.45 -0.27 -2.30
CA GLN A 47 -67.29 0.86 -1.84
C GLN A 47 -67.21 1.43 -0.40
N ASN A 48 -66.88 2.72 -0.32
CA ASN A 48 -67.86 3.83 -0.13
C ASN A 48 -67.11 5.19 -0.25
N GLN A 49 -67.49 6.11 -1.16
CA GLN A 49 -68.57 7.13 -1.08
C GLN A 49 -68.45 8.05 0.16
N ASN A 50 -68.65 9.38 0.13
CA ASN A 50 -69.08 10.39 -0.86
C ASN A 50 -68.86 11.78 -0.22
N ASP A 51 -68.55 12.81 -1.02
CA ASP A 51 -69.27 14.10 -1.17
C ASP A 51 -68.35 15.07 -1.94
N SER A 52 -68.66 15.67 -3.10
CA SER A 52 -69.86 16.27 -3.74
C SER A 52 -69.60 17.77 -3.93
N SER A 53 -69.57 18.21 -5.20
CA SER A 53 -70.26 19.40 -5.77
C SER A 53 -69.74 19.62 -7.20
N GLN A 54 -70.45 19.17 -8.26
CA GLN A 54 -71.52 19.87 -9.02
C GLN A 54 -71.01 21.07 -9.85
N LYS A 55 -71.18 21.24 -11.17
CA LYS A 55 -72.27 20.97 -12.17
C LYS A 55 -71.62 20.80 -13.57
N GLU A 56 -71.93 19.86 -14.47
CA GLU A 56 -73.18 19.56 -15.23
C GLU A 56 -73.78 20.76 -16.02
N HIS A 57 -74.30 20.65 -17.25
CA HIS A 57 -74.44 19.55 -18.21
C HIS A 57 -74.87 20.11 -19.58
N SER A 58 -74.62 19.30 -20.61
CA SER A 58 -75.16 19.36 -21.97
C SER A 58 -76.67 19.11 -22.06
N LYS A 59 -77.27 19.44 -23.22
CA LYS A 59 -78.07 18.55 -24.12
C LYS A 59 -79.17 19.34 -24.87
N ASN A 60 -79.36 19.09 -26.17
CA ASN A 60 -80.39 18.14 -26.64
C ASN A 60 -80.45 17.95 -28.17
N ASN A 61 -80.92 16.75 -28.55
CA ASN A 61 -81.31 16.24 -29.87
C ASN A 61 -82.63 16.87 -30.39
N ASN A 62 -82.85 16.99 -31.72
CA ASN A 62 -83.53 15.98 -32.59
C ASN A 62 -84.10 16.56 -33.92
N MET A 63 -83.98 15.73 -34.97
CA MET A 63 -84.48 15.71 -36.38
C MET A 63 -85.62 16.62 -36.89
N THR A 64 -85.42 17.19 -38.09
CA THR A 64 -86.07 16.96 -39.43
C THR A 64 -85.59 18.10 -40.37
N SER A 65 -85.25 18.00 -41.66
CA SER A 65 -85.75 17.23 -42.81
C SER A 65 -84.79 17.37 -44.02
N THR A 66 -84.55 16.27 -44.74
CA THR A 66 -84.30 16.09 -46.20
C THR A 66 -83.46 17.08 -47.04
N SER A 67 -82.47 16.46 -47.71
CA SER A 67 -82.05 16.66 -49.12
C SER A 67 -81.06 17.76 -49.46
N SER A 68 -79.77 17.39 -49.50
CA SER A 68 -79.00 17.36 -50.75
C SER A 68 -77.63 16.74 -50.48
N ASN A 69 -77.34 15.66 -51.20
CA ASN A 69 -75.97 15.15 -51.38
C ASN A 69 -75.07 16.30 -51.83
N ASP A 70 -73.98 16.53 -51.11
CA ASP A 70 -72.71 16.87 -51.73
C ASP A 70 -71.60 16.27 -50.87
N GLU A 71 -71.08 15.14 -51.35
CA GLU A 71 -69.76 14.64 -51.02
C GLU A 71 -68.74 15.72 -51.40
N THR A 72 -68.31 16.52 -50.44
CA THR A 72 -66.97 17.11 -50.48
C THR A 72 -66.10 16.34 -49.50
N THR A 73 -65.77 15.11 -49.87
CA THR A 73 -64.44 14.57 -49.62
C THR A 73 -63.48 15.63 -50.14
N ALA A 74 -62.88 16.41 -49.23
CA ALA A 74 -61.71 17.19 -49.58
C ALA A 74 -60.69 16.19 -50.10
N LEU A 75 -60.59 16.09 -51.43
CA LEU A 75 -59.56 15.34 -52.12
C LEU A 75 -58.25 15.97 -51.66
N THR A 76 -57.63 15.41 -50.62
CA THR A 76 -56.22 15.69 -50.31
C THR A 76 -55.49 15.54 -51.62
N SER A 77 -54.87 16.63 -52.08
CA SER A 77 -54.14 16.60 -53.34
C SER A 77 -53.07 15.51 -53.24
N VAL A 78 -52.67 14.92 -54.37
CA VAL A 78 -51.48 14.06 -54.43
C VAL A 78 -50.27 14.79 -53.81
N HIS A 79 -50.25 16.13 -53.91
CA HIS A 79 -49.27 16.97 -53.21
C HIS A 79 -49.37 16.88 -51.69
N ASP A 80 -50.57 16.98 -51.10
CA ASP A 80 -50.77 16.92 -49.65
C ASP A 80 -50.47 15.53 -49.09
N GLN A 81 -50.79 14.47 -49.85
CA GLN A 81 -50.42 13.11 -49.52
C GLN A 81 -48.90 12.90 -49.56
N ARG A 82 -48.21 13.45 -50.58
CA ARG A 82 -46.74 13.43 -50.66
C ARG A 82 -46.11 14.16 -49.48
N VAL A 83 -46.54 15.39 -49.17
CA VAL A 83 -46.02 16.19 -48.05
C VAL A 83 -46.24 15.47 -46.71
N LYS A 84 -47.41 14.83 -46.52
CA LYS A 84 -47.66 14.03 -45.33
C LYS A 84 -46.69 12.84 -45.23
N ILE A 85 -46.49 12.10 -46.33
CA ILE A 85 -45.53 10.99 -46.37
C ILE A 85 -44.10 11.48 -46.10
N GLU A 86 -43.68 12.61 -46.68
CA GLU A 86 -42.38 13.24 -46.41
C GLU A 86 -42.22 13.57 -44.91
N ASN A 87 -43.26 14.10 -44.25
CA ASN A 87 -43.25 14.38 -42.82
C ASN A 87 -43.24 13.09 -41.95
N ASP A 88 -43.99 12.07 -42.34
CA ASP A 88 -44.01 10.77 -41.65
C ASP A 88 -42.64 10.07 -41.79
N MET A 89 -42.02 10.14 -42.97
CA MET A 89 -40.66 9.64 -43.22
C MET A 89 -39.61 10.40 -42.40
N ASN A 90 -39.72 11.73 -42.32
CA ASN A 90 -38.86 12.55 -41.47
C ASN A 90 -39.01 12.16 -39.99
N SER A 91 -40.23 11.98 -39.50
CA SER A 91 -40.48 11.58 -38.10
C SER A 91 -39.91 10.19 -37.80
N LEU A 92 -40.13 9.22 -38.69
CA LEU A 92 -39.57 7.87 -38.55
C LEU A 92 -38.04 7.87 -38.59
N SER A 93 -37.43 8.72 -39.42
CA SER A 93 -35.99 8.93 -39.48
C SER A 93 -35.42 9.42 -38.13
N HIS A 94 -36.11 10.36 -37.47
CA HIS A 94 -35.74 10.85 -36.14
C HIS A 94 -35.88 9.76 -35.07
N GLU A 95 -36.99 9.01 -35.05
CA GLU A 95 -37.19 7.90 -34.11
C GLU A 95 -36.12 6.81 -34.29
N TYR A 96 -35.82 6.45 -35.55
CA TYR A 96 -34.76 5.50 -35.87
C TYR A 96 -33.39 5.99 -35.38
N ALA A 97 -33.04 7.24 -35.62
CA ALA A 97 -31.77 7.82 -35.16
C ALA A 97 -31.67 7.79 -33.62
N GLN A 98 -32.74 8.12 -32.90
CA GLN A 98 -32.79 8.05 -31.44
C GLN A 98 -32.63 6.61 -30.93
N LEU A 99 -33.34 5.65 -31.51
CA LEU A 99 -33.25 4.24 -31.11
C LEU A 99 -31.87 3.66 -31.44
N ARG A 100 -31.30 3.99 -32.60
CA ARG A 100 -29.94 3.63 -32.99
C ARG A 100 -28.92 4.20 -31.99
N GLY A 101 -29.07 5.47 -31.60
CA GLY A 101 -28.24 6.10 -30.57
C GLY A 101 -28.36 5.43 -29.20
N LYS A 102 -29.58 5.11 -28.75
CA LYS A 102 -29.83 4.37 -27.50
C LYS A 102 -29.22 2.97 -27.51
N LEU A 103 -29.35 2.24 -28.63
CA LEU A 103 -28.73 0.92 -28.78
C LEU A 103 -27.21 1.03 -28.71
N LYS A 104 -26.63 2.03 -29.36
CA LYS A 104 -25.18 2.30 -29.33
C LYS A 104 -24.70 2.54 -27.90
N LEU A 105 -25.41 3.42 -27.16
CA LEU A 105 -25.13 3.71 -25.77
C LEU A 105 -25.23 2.47 -24.88
N ASN A 106 -26.29 1.67 -25.04
CA ASN A 106 -26.49 0.45 -24.25
C ASN A 106 -25.40 -0.59 -24.51
N LEU A 107 -25.00 -0.80 -25.77
CA LEU A 107 -23.94 -1.75 -26.11
C LEU A 107 -22.58 -1.30 -25.58
N PHE A 108 -22.27 0.00 -25.63
CA PHE A 108 -21.06 0.52 -25.00
C PHE A 108 -21.10 0.43 -23.47
N SER A 109 -22.26 0.71 -22.85
CA SER A 109 -22.45 0.55 -21.41
C SER A 109 -22.26 -0.91 -20.98
N GLU A 110 -22.84 -1.86 -21.72
CA GLU A 110 -22.64 -3.30 -21.48
C GLU A 110 -21.17 -3.70 -21.60
N ARG A 111 -20.47 -3.19 -22.61
CA ARG A 111 -19.03 -3.41 -22.76
C ARG A 111 -18.23 -2.83 -21.58
N ASP A 112 -18.58 -1.63 -21.13
CA ASP A 112 -17.91 -0.96 -20.02
C ASP A 112 -18.14 -1.69 -18.69
N ASP A 113 -19.34 -2.26 -18.48
CA ASP A 113 -19.62 -3.17 -17.36
C ASP A 113 -18.71 -4.41 -17.41
N TYR A 114 -18.50 -5.01 -18.58
CA TYR A 114 -17.55 -6.10 -18.73
C TYR A 114 -16.10 -5.66 -18.48
N GLN A 115 -15.68 -4.47 -18.90
CA GLN A 115 -14.34 -3.94 -18.60
C GLN A 115 -14.14 -3.69 -17.11
N ASN A 116 -15.12 -3.07 -16.42
CA ASN A 116 -15.13 -2.90 -14.97
C ASN A 116 -14.94 -4.24 -14.25
N LYS A 117 -15.70 -5.26 -14.69
CA LYS A 117 -15.59 -6.61 -14.16
C LYS A 117 -14.23 -7.23 -14.43
N LYS A 118 -13.66 -7.06 -15.63
CA LYS A 118 -12.32 -7.52 -15.99
C LYS A 118 -11.25 -6.91 -15.08
N ASN A 119 -11.31 -5.59 -14.85
CA ASN A 119 -10.36 -4.88 -13.99
C ASN A 119 -10.43 -5.40 -12.54
N SER A 120 -11.64 -5.55 -11.99
CA SER A 120 -11.85 -6.12 -10.65
C SER A 120 -11.30 -7.55 -10.53
N LEU A 121 -11.60 -8.42 -11.49
CA LEU A 121 -11.11 -9.81 -11.51
C LEU A 121 -9.58 -9.88 -11.66
N THR A 122 -8.99 -9.01 -12.48
CA THR A 122 -7.52 -8.95 -12.67
C THR A 122 -6.82 -8.53 -11.39
N LYS A 123 -7.37 -7.53 -10.66
CA LYS A 123 -6.84 -7.11 -9.36
C LYS A 123 -6.89 -8.24 -8.34
N GLN A 124 -8.01 -8.96 -8.26
CA GLN A 124 -8.16 -10.12 -7.39
C GLN A 124 -7.17 -11.24 -7.75
N LEU A 125 -7.01 -11.54 -9.05
CA LEU A 125 -6.07 -12.56 -9.53
C LEU A 125 -4.63 -12.22 -9.15
N ASN A 126 -4.21 -10.98 -9.35
CA ASN A 126 -2.85 -10.54 -9.02
C ASN A 126 -2.57 -10.60 -7.52
N ALA A 127 -3.52 -10.16 -6.68
CA ALA A 127 -3.40 -10.26 -5.24
C ALA A 127 -3.27 -11.73 -4.79
N LEU A 128 -4.08 -12.62 -5.35
CA LEU A 128 -4.07 -14.04 -5.02
C LEU A 128 -2.79 -14.74 -5.50
N LYS A 129 -2.29 -14.43 -6.71
CA LYS A 129 -0.99 -14.92 -7.21
C LYS A 129 0.17 -14.49 -6.32
N LYS A 130 0.14 -13.26 -5.81
CA LYS A 130 1.15 -12.77 -4.84
C LYS A 130 1.07 -13.53 -3.52
N ASN A 131 -0.13 -13.78 -3.00
CA ASN A 131 -0.33 -14.58 -1.80
C ASN A 131 0.18 -16.02 -2.00
N GLU A 132 -0.14 -16.64 -3.14
CA GLU A 132 0.30 -18.00 -3.45
C GLU A 132 1.83 -18.12 -3.52
N LYS A 133 2.50 -17.13 -4.11
CA LYS A 133 3.96 -17.05 -4.09
C LYS A 133 4.50 -17.03 -2.66
N ALA A 134 3.92 -16.22 -1.77
CA ALA A 134 4.35 -16.16 -0.38
C ALA A 134 4.08 -17.49 0.39
N VAL A 135 2.98 -18.19 0.09
CA VAL A 135 2.70 -19.52 0.63
C VAL A 135 3.76 -20.52 0.16
N GLN A 136 4.09 -20.52 -1.12
CA GLN A 136 5.08 -21.43 -1.69
C GLN A 136 6.49 -21.19 -1.16
N ASP A 137 6.90 -19.91 -1.03
CA ASP A 137 8.18 -19.52 -0.43
C ASP A 137 8.27 -20.02 1.04
N ASN A 138 7.16 -19.98 1.78
CA ASN A 138 7.10 -20.52 3.15
C ASN A 138 7.16 -22.06 3.20
N ILE A 139 6.55 -22.76 2.23
CA ILE A 139 6.66 -24.21 2.11
C ILE A 139 8.13 -24.59 1.89
N GLU A 140 8.80 -23.96 0.91
CA GLU A 140 10.19 -24.24 0.58
C GLU A 140 11.11 -23.96 1.77
N LYS A 141 10.92 -22.82 2.45
CA LYS A 141 11.66 -22.46 3.66
C LYS A 141 11.56 -23.53 4.75
N ASN A 142 10.34 -24.01 5.03
CA ASN A 142 10.11 -25.02 6.07
C ASN A 142 10.55 -26.44 5.66
N GLN A 143 10.57 -26.75 4.36
CA GLN A 143 11.11 -28.02 3.84
C GLN A 143 12.64 -28.07 3.94
N ASN A 144 13.30 -26.94 3.73
CA ASN A 144 14.76 -26.81 3.78
C ASN A 144 15.30 -26.64 5.21
N GLU A 145 14.44 -26.31 6.18
CA GLU A 145 14.84 -26.19 7.58
C GLU A 145 15.15 -27.57 8.19
N ASN A 146 16.37 -27.74 8.68
CA ASN A 146 16.85 -28.99 9.27
C ASN A 146 17.11 -28.87 10.78
N ASP A 147 17.13 -30.01 11.46
CA ASP A 147 17.46 -30.08 12.91
C ASP A 147 18.97 -30.27 13.13
N GLY A 148 19.84 -29.77 12.24
CA GLY A 148 21.27 -30.06 12.23
C GLY A 148 21.97 -29.74 13.55
N LYS A 149 21.72 -28.53 14.09
CA LYS A 149 22.26 -28.07 15.38
C LYS A 149 21.82 -28.97 16.54
N GLU A 150 20.55 -29.34 16.59
CA GLU A 150 19.96 -30.17 17.63
C GLU A 150 20.45 -31.62 17.54
N THR A 151 20.67 -32.11 16.32
CA THR A 151 21.21 -33.44 16.04
C THR A 151 22.68 -33.52 16.43
N GLU A 152 23.47 -32.47 16.15
CA GLU A 152 24.86 -32.34 16.59
C GLU A 152 24.94 -32.25 18.12
N ARG A 153 24.07 -31.45 18.75
CA ARG A 153 23.97 -31.37 20.21
C ARG A 153 23.62 -32.73 20.83
N LEU A 154 22.75 -33.51 20.21
CA LEU A 154 22.41 -34.86 20.65
C LEU A 154 23.60 -35.82 20.51
N ALA A 155 24.37 -35.73 19.42
CA ALA A 155 25.57 -36.52 19.22
C ALA A 155 26.62 -36.22 20.29
N GLY A 156 26.84 -34.95 20.64
CA GLY A 156 27.73 -34.53 21.73
C GLY A 156 27.32 -35.13 23.08
N VAL A 157 26.03 -35.03 23.45
CA VAL A 157 25.54 -35.59 24.72
C VAL A 157 25.66 -37.13 24.75
N ARG A 158 25.47 -37.82 23.62
CA ARG A 158 25.70 -39.27 23.50
C ARG A 158 27.18 -39.65 23.63
N ALA A 159 28.07 -38.84 23.08
CA ALA A 159 29.52 -39.03 23.23
C ALA A 159 29.94 -38.89 24.69
N ASP A 160 29.43 -37.86 25.39
CA ASP A 160 29.66 -37.68 26.82
C ASP A 160 29.13 -38.87 27.63
N GLN A 161 27.92 -39.36 27.32
CA GLN A 161 27.35 -40.53 28.00
C GLN A 161 28.23 -41.77 27.80
N LYS A 162 28.72 -42.00 26.58
CA LYS A 162 29.62 -43.12 26.28
C LYS A 162 30.91 -43.02 27.11
N HIS A 163 31.53 -41.85 27.14
CA HIS A 163 32.75 -41.61 27.92
C HIS A 163 32.53 -41.87 29.43
N GLN A 164 31.43 -41.37 29.99
CA GLN A 164 31.08 -41.59 31.39
C GLN A 164 30.81 -43.08 31.71
N ASN A 165 30.17 -43.81 30.79
CA ASN A 165 29.97 -45.26 30.95
C ASN A 165 31.29 -46.05 30.92
N GLU A 166 32.24 -45.66 30.07
CA GLU A 166 33.59 -46.25 30.02
C GLU A 166 34.36 -46.02 31.32
N LEU A 167 34.28 -44.80 31.89
CA LEU A 167 34.85 -44.49 33.20
C LEU A 167 34.19 -45.30 34.31
N LEU A 168 32.86 -45.41 34.30
CA LEU A 168 32.11 -46.20 35.26
C LEU A 168 32.54 -47.67 35.24
N TYR A 169 32.76 -48.23 34.05
CA TYR A 169 33.26 -49.59 33.89
C TYR A 169 34.66 -49.76 34.50
N LYS A 170 35.59 -48.83 34.22
CA LYS A 170 36.94 -48.85 34.80
C LYS A 170 36.92 -48.78 36.33
N TYR A 171 36.09 -47.91 36.91
CA TYR A 171 35.98 -47.81 38.36
C TYR A 171 35.34 -49.05 39.00
N LYS A 172 34.37 -49.70 38.33
CA LYS A 172 33.80 -50.98 38.82
C LYS A 172 34.83 -52.11 38.80
N GLU A 173 35.69 -52.19 37.79
CA GLU A 173 36.82 -53.13 37.79
C GLU A 173 37.82 -52.81 38.91
N GLN A 174 38.18 -51.54 39.11
CA GLN A 174 39.04 -51.14 40.24
C GLN A 174 38.43 -51.47 41.60
N GLN A 175 37.12 -51.27 41.78
CA GLN A 175 36.39 -51.63 42.99
C GLN A 175 36.50 -53.12 43.28
N LYS A 176 36.33 -53.96 42.26
CA LYS A 176 36.45 -55.42 42.34
C LYS A 176 37.86 -55.86 42.70
N ASP A 177 38.88 -55.29 42.06
CA ASP A 177 40.29 -55.58 42.35
C ASP A 177 40.69 -55.18 43.77
N LEU A 178 40.24 -54.01 44.25
CA LEU A 178 40.48 -53.54 45.61
C LEU A 178 39.77 -54.43 46.63
N ALA A 179 38.53 -54.83 46.37
CA ALA A 179 37.80 -55.78 47.22
C ALA A 179 38.56 -57.12 47.35
N GLN A 180 39.05 -57.66 46.24
CA GLN A 180 39.86 -58.88 46.25
C GLN A 180 41.20 -58.72 46.97
N LYS A 181 41.87 -57.56 46.84
CA LYS A 181 43.10 -57.25 47.58
C LYS A 181 42.87 -57.19 49.08
N ILE A 182 41.78 -56.55 49.52
CA ILE A 182 41.38 -56.48 50.93
C ILE A 182 41.08 -57.88 51.46
N GLU A 183 40.32 -58.70 50.73
CA GLU A 183 40.00 -60.08 51.13
C GLU A 183 41.25 -60.97 51.26
N LYS A 184 42.17 -60.90 50.28
CA LYS A 184 43.47 -61.58 50.35
C LYS A 184 44.33 -61.09 51.51
N GLY A 185 44.34 -59.77 51.75
CA GLY A 185 45.04 -59.14 52.87
C GLY A 185 44.51 -59.61 54.22
N GLU A 186 43.19 -59.61 54.41
CA GLU A 186 42.51 -60.12 55.61
C GLU A 186 42.80 -61.60 55.83
N THR A 187 42.79 -62.42 54.77
CA THR A 187 43.15 -63.84 54.84
C THR A 187 44.61 -64.04 55.29
N LYS A 188 45.56 -63.28 54.73
CA LYS A 188 46.96 -63.31 55.16
C LYS A 188 47.13 -62.84 56.61
N ARG A 189 46.40 -61.80 57.00
CA ARG A 189 46.39 -61.28 58.38
C ARG A 189 45.94 -62.35 59.36
N SER A 190 44.82 -63.04 59.07
CA SER A 190 44.30 -64.12 59.92
C SER A 190 45.28 -65.28 60.06
N LYS A 191 45.98 -65.68 58.98
CA LYS A 191 47.04 -66.71 59.05
C LYS A 191 48.22 -66.27 59.93
N LYS A 192 48.72 -65.04 59.74
CA LYS A 192 49.82 -64.49 60.54
C LYS A 192 49.43 -64.27 62.00
N GLN A 193 48.18 -63.93 62.28
CA GLN A 193 47.65 -63.85 63.63
C GLN A 193 47.63 -65.22 64.30
N ALA A 194 47.17 -66.27 63.60
CA ALA A 194 47.22 -67.64 64.12
C ALA A 194 48.66 -68.13 64.38
N GLU A 195 49.63 -67.76 63.53
CA GLU A 195 51.06 -68.03 63.77
C GLU A 195 51.58 -67.31 65.03
N LEU A 196 51.18 -66.04 65.23
CA LEU A 196 51.54 -65.28 66.43
C LEU A 196 50.96 -65.92 67.69
N ASP A 197 49.68 -66.29 67.66
CA ASP A 197 48.98 -66.93 68.78
C ASP A 197 49.60 -68.31 69.09
N ALA A 198 49.98 -69.08 68.07
CA ALA A 198 50.69 -70.34 68.23
C ALA A 198 52.09 -70.16 68.86
N ASN A 199 52.82 -69.11 68.50
CA ASN A 199 54.10 -68.77 69.12
C ASN A 199 53.93 -68.34 70.59
N GLN A 200 52.90 -67.55 70.91
CA GLN A 200 52.57 -67.19 72.30
C GLN A 200 52.21 -68.42 73.14
N LYS A 201 51.47 -69.37 72.55
CA LYS A 201 51.16 -70.64 73.22
C LYS A 201 52.41 -71.49 73.47
N LYS A 202 53.28 -71.64 72.47
CA LYS A 202 54.57 -72.35 72.62
C LYS A 202 55.46 -71.73 73.71
N GLU A 203 55.51 -70.40 73.79
CA GLU A 203 56.23 -69.69 74.87
C GLU A 203 55.62 -70.01 76.25
N THR A 204 54.29 -70.00 76.35
CA THR A 204 53.56 -70.34 77.58
C THR A 204 53.82 -71.79 77.99
N ASP A 205 53.78 -72.73 77.05
CA ASP A 205 54.05 -74.16 77.27
C ASP A 205 55.51 -74.39 77.70
N LEU A 206 56.48 -73.71 77.07
CA LEU A 206 57.88 -73.72 77.48
C LEU A 206 58.06 -73.17 78.91
N SER A 207 57.45 -72.02 79.22
CA SER A 207 57.47 -71.44 80.57
C SER A 207 56.84 -72.36 81.62
N ALA A 208 55.72 -73.01 81.30
CA ALA A 208 55.06 -73.98 82.16
C ALA A 208 55.92 -75.23 82.40
N SER A 209 56.64 -75.71 81.38
CA SER A 209 57.55 -76.86 81.50
C SER A 209 58.73 -76.61 82.44
N ILE A 210 59.19 -75.35 82.56
CA ILE A 210 60.20 -74.95 83.55
C ILE A 210 59.56 -74.79 84.94
N LYS A 211 58.40 -74.13 85.03
CA LYS A 211 57.70 -73.86 86.32
C LYS A 211 57.23 -75.12 87.04
N ASN A 212 56.90 -76.19 86.31
CA ASN A 212 56.42 -77.45 86.86
C ASN A 212 57.57 -78.45 87.20
N GLU A 213 58.84 -78.10 86.96
CA GLU A 213 60.00 -78.92 87.33
C GLU A 213 60.49 -78.55 88.74
N THR A 214 60.73 -79.54 89.59
CA THR A 214 61.14 -79.35 91.00
C THR A 214 62.62 -79.68 91.25
N ASP A 215 63.32 -80.25 90.25
CA ASP A 215 64.74 -80.59 90.30
C ASP A 215 65.60 -79.46 89.71
N LEU A 216 66.46 -78.86 90.55
CA LEU A 216 67.29 -77.71 90.20
C LEU A 216 68.29 -77.99 89.06
N GLN A 217 68.84 -79.21 88.97
CA GLN A 217 69.77 -79.60 87.90
C GLN A 217 69.04 -79.83 86.58
N LYS A 218 67.85 -80.43 86.61
CA LYS A 218 66.98 -80.55 85.42
C LYS A 218 66.46 -79.21 84.95
N MET A 219 66.13 -78.30 85.86
CA MET A 219 65.68 -76.95 85.54
C MET A 219 66.77 -76.15 84.81
N MET A 220 68.03 -76.23 85.25
CA MET A 220 69.16 -75.62 84.51
C MET A 220 69.34 -76.24 83.11
N SER A 221 69.26 -77.57 82.99
CA SER A 221 69.38 -78.26 81.70
C SER A 221 68.23 -77.90 80.73
N LEU A 222 67.00 -77.79 81.24
CA LEU A 222 65.84 -77.32 80.48
C LEU A 222 66.00 -75.85 80.06
N MET A 223 66.45 -74.97 80.95
CA MET A 223 66.73 -73.57 80.62
C MET A 223 67.80 -73.44 79.53
N GLU A 224 68.91 -74.18 79.62
CA GLU A 224 69.99 -74.15 78.61
C GLU A 224 69.48 -74.64 77.23
N LYS A 225 68.70 -75.74 77.21
CA LYS A 225 68.12 -76.31 76.00
C LYS A 225 67.04 -75.42 75.38
N GLN A 226 66.24 -74.76 76.22
CA GLN A 226 65.12 -73.91 75.78
C GLN A 226 65.53 -72.47 75.47
N LYS A 227 66.67 -71.97 75.96
CA LYS A 227 67.20 -70.62 75.66
C LYS A 227 67.23 -70.32 74.16
N SER A 228 67.77 -71.25 73.38
CA SER A 228 67.81 -71.16 71.91
C SER A 228 66.43 -71.14 71.24
N GLN A 229 65.44 -71.82 71.85
CA GLN A 229 64.06 -71.89 71.36
C GLN A 229 63.29 -70.61 71.68
N VAL A 230 63.48 -70.06 72.88
CA VAL A 230 62.90 -68.79 73.34
C VAL A 230 63.42 -67.63 72.48
N ASP A 231 64.73 -67.54 72.25
CA ASP A 231 65.32 -66.51 71.38
C ASP A 231 64.77 -66.57 69.94
N LYS A 232 64.55 -67.78 69.43
CA LYS A 232 63.94 -67.98 68.11
C LYS A 232 62.47 -67.52 68.10
N ILE A 233 61.69 -67.85 69.13
CA ILE A 233 60.30 -67.41 69.27
C ILE A 233 60.21 -65.87 69.35
N TYR A 234 61.09 -65.21 70.10
CA TYR A 234 61.13 -63.74 70.18
C TYR A 234 61.44 -63.09 68.83
N LYS A 235 62.41 -63.63 68.08
CA LYS A 235 62.72 -63.16 66.72
C LYS A 235 61.54 -63.40 65.76
N ASP A 236 60.93 -64.57 65.79
CA ASP A 236 59.79 -64.92 64.96
C ASP A 236 58.57 -64.03 65.27
N ARG A 237 58.28 -63.78 66.56
CA ARG A 237 57.21 -62.83 66.98
C ARG A 237 57.47 -61.42 66.47
N THR A 238 58.69 -60.91 66.63
CA THR A 238 59.06 -59.57 66.16
C THR A 238 58.85 -59.43 64.65
N ASN A 239 59.24 -60.45 63.88
CA ASN A 239 59.03 -60.48 62.44
C ASN A 239 57.54 -60.58 62.07
N ILE A 240 56.78 -61.45 62.73
CA ILE A 240 55.33 -61.59 62.50
C ILE A 240 54.58 -60.29 62.86
N GLU A 241 54.93 -59.62 63.94
CA GLU A 241 54.34 -58.32 64.33
C GLU A 241 54.67 -57.20 63.33
N LYS A 242 55.86 -57.24 62.73
CA LYS A 242 56.24 -56.33 61.63
C LYS A 242 55.43 -56.61 60.37
N ASP A 243 55.26 -57.89 60.00
CA ASP A 243 54.43 -58.31 58.88
C ASP A 243 52.95 -57.95 59.08
N LEU A 244 52.41 -58.16 60.30
CA LEU A 244 51.04 -57.80 60.66
C LEU A 244 50.79 -56.28 60.55
N ARG A 245 51.75 -55.45 60.98
CA ARG A 245 51.69 -54.00 60.78
C ARG A 245 51.66 -53.64 59.30
N LYS A 246 52.58 -54.20 58.50
CA LYS A 246 52.62 -53.97 57.05
C LYS A 246 51.31 -54.38 56.36
N ILE A 247 50.77 -55.56 56.68
CA ILE A 247 49.49 -56.03 56.14
C ILE A 247 48.34 -55.10 56.55
N ARG A 248 48.32 -54.61 57.81
CA ARG A 248 47.29 -53.68 58.29
C ARG A 248 47.34 -52.36 57.51
N ASP A 249 48.53 -51.82 57.27
CA ASP A 249 48.71 -50.58 56.50
C ASP A 249 48.27 -50.76 55.05
N GLU A 250 48.65 -51.87 54.40
CA GLU A 250 48.22 -52.23 53.05
C GLU A 250 46.69 -52.37 52.92
N ILE A 251 46.04 -53.01 53.91
CA ILE A 251 44.57 -53.10 53.99
C ILE A 251 43.96 -51.71 54.21
N GLY A 252 44.57 -50.88 55.06
CA GLY A 252 44.12 -49.52 55.36
C GLY A 252 44.12 -48.62 54.12
N VAL A 253 45.22 -48.64 53.36
CA VAL A 253 45.33 -47.96 52.06
C VAL A 253 44.28 -48.50 51.08
N SER A 254 44.17 -49.82 50.93
CA SER A 254 43.20 -50.42 50.00
C SER A 254 41.75 -50.08 50.34
N LYS A 255 41.41 -49.96 51.64
CA LYS A 255 40.07 -49.52 52.09
C LYS A 255 39.80 -48.05 51.80
N LYS A 256 40.82 -47.19 51.94
CA LYS A 256 40.71 -45.77 51.57
C LYS A 256 40.48 -45.65 50.06
N ASP A 257 41.29 -46.30 49.25
CA ASP A 257 41.16 -46.32 47.80
C ASP A 257 39.79 -46.88 47.37
N LEU A 258 39.28 -47.91 48.05
CA LEU A 258 37.95 -48.47 47.79
C LEU A 258 36.84 -47.44 48.05
N ASN A 259 36.95 -46.66 49.13
CA ASN A 259 36.00 -45.60 49.43
C ASN A 259 36.04 -44.49 48.36
N ASP A 260 37.23 -44.06 47.94
CA ASP A 260 37.39 -43.05 46.90
C ASP A 260 36.81 -43.54 45.55
N VAL A 261 37.06 -44.80 45.19
CA VAL A 261 36.44 -45.45 44.02
C VAL A 261 34.92 -45.50 44.14
N ASN A 262 34.36 -45.83 45.31
CA ASN A 262 32.91 -45.84 45.53
C ASN A 262 32.28 -44.45 45.36
N ILE A 263 32.96 -43.38 45.82
CA ILE A 263 32.51 -41.99 45.60
C ILE A 263 32.47 -41.69 44.11
N ASN A 264 33.55 -41.99 43.38
CA ASN A 264 33.62 -41.79 41.93
C ASN A 264 32.53 -42.57 41.18
N ILE A 265 32.26 -43.83 41.56
CA ILE A 265 31.16 -44.63 40.98
C ILE A 265 29.82 -43.92 41.14
N ASN A 266 29.51 -43.41 42.34
CA ASN A 266 28.24 -42.75 42.61
C ASN A 266 28.09 -41.43 41.83
N GLU A 267 29.16 -40.60 41.77
CA GLU A 267 29.16 -39.34 41.03
C GLU A 267 29.00 -39.55 39.52
N ILE A 268 29.73 -40.52 38.95
CA ILE A 268 29.62 -40.87 37.53
C ILE A 268 28.26 -41.47 37.23
N SER A 269 27.72 -42.34 38.09
CA SER A 269 26.38 -42.91 37.91
C SER A 269 25.28 -41.85 37.94
N SER A 270 25.44 -40.80 38.76
CA SER A 270 24.54 -39.64 38.76
C SER A 270 24.65 -38.86 37.44
N THR A 271 25.88 -38.63 36.97
CA THR A 271 26.14 -37.94 35.69
C THR A 271 25.55 -38.69 34.50
N VAL A 272 25.71 -40.02 34.45
CA VAL A 272 25.10 -40.88 33.41
C VAL A 272 23.57 -40.77 33.42
N SER A 273 22.94 -40.73 34.60
CA SER A 273 21.48 -40.56 34.72
C SER A 273 21.03 -39.20 34.18
N LEU A 274 21.74 -38.12 34.51
CA LEU A 274 21.44 -36.77 34.01
C LEU A 274 21.60 -36.68 32.48
N LEU A 275 22.66 -37.27 31.92
CA LEU A 275 22.87 -37.33 30.47
C LEU A 275 21.75 -38.11 29.77
N LYS A 276 21.26 -39.20 30.37
CA LYS A 276 20.13 -39.97 29.84
C LYS A 276 18.85 -39.12 29.78
N THR A 277 18.57 -38.31 30.80
CA THR A 277 17.43 -37.37 30.77
C THR A 277 17.60 -36.30 29.69
N LYS A 278 18.81 -35.73 29.54
CA LYS A 278 19.10 -34.74 28.49
C LYS A 278 18.90 -35.32 27.07
N ILE A 279 19.33 -36.55 26.85
CA ILE A 279 19.11 -37.28 25.59
C ILE A 279 17.61 -37.39 25.30
N GLY A 280 16.81 -37.85 26.26
CA GLY A 280 15.36 -37.98 26.08
C GLY A 280 14.67 -36.64 25.79
N GLN A 281 15.08 -35.57 26.46
CA GLN A 281 14.57 -34.21 26.19
C GLN A 281 14.94 -33.72 24.78
N GLN A 282 16.18 -33.93 24.34
CA GLN A 282 16.63 -33.56 22.99
C GLN A 282 15.89 -34.35 21.90
N GLU A 283 15.73 -35.66 22.08
CA GLU A 283 14.99 -36.51 21.14
C GLU A 283 13.53 -36.07 21.03
N GLN A 284 12.89 -35.73 22.16
CA GLN A 284 11.52 -35.23 22.17
C GLN A 284 11.41 -33.86 21.49
N ASN A 285 12.37 -32.96 21.70
CA ASN A 285 12.38 -31.64 21.03
C ASN A 285 12.53 -31.78 19.52
N ILE A 286 13.46 -32.62 19.04
CA ILE A 286 13.62 -32.90 17.61
C ILE A 286 12.31 -33.48 17.04
N LYS A 287 11.69 -34.44 17.73
CA LYS A 287 10.42 -35.03 17.31
C LYS A 287 9.29 -34.01 17.24
N ASN A 288 9.15 -33.16 18.26
CA ASN A 288 8.13 -32.13 18.33
C ASN A 288 8.32 -31.06 17.23
N ASN A 289 9.56 -30.63 16.99
CA ASN A 289 9.89 -29.67 15.93
C ASN A 289 9.56 -30.24 14.55
N LYS A 290 9.93 -31.50 14.28
CA LYS A 290 9.54 -32.20 13.05
C LYS A 290 8.03 -32.27 12.89
N ALA A 291 7.29 -32.66 13.93
CA ALA A 291 5.84 -32.75 13.89
C ALA A 291 5.16 -31.38 13.61
N ARG A 292 5.63 -30.31 14.27
CA ARG A 292 5.14 -28.94 14.05
C ARG A 292 5.40 -28.47 12.63
N ARG A 293 6.63 -28.66 12.10
CA ARG A 293 6.96 -28.31 10.71
C ARG A 293 6.11 -29.11 9.72
N SER A 294 5.94 -30.42 9.94
CA SER A 294 5.07 -31.24 9.08
C SER A 294 3.61 -30.76 9.10
N GLN A 295 3.07 -30.39 10.26
CA GLN A 295 1.71 -29.85 10.37
C GLN A 295 1.58 -28.49 9.66
N LEU A 296 2.55 -27.60 9.83
CA LEU A 296 2.58 -26.31 9.15
C LEU A 296 2.68 -26.47 7.63
N ILE A 297 3.56 -27.36 7.15
CA ILE A 297 3.67 -27.67 5.71
C ILE A 297 2.33 -28.21 5.18
N ALA A 298 1.66 -29.11 5.90
CA ALA A 298 0.36 -29.62 5.48
C ALA A 298 -0.73 -28.52 5.40
N GLN A 299 -0.74 -27.59 6.36
CA GLN A 299 -1.64 -26.43 6.34
C GLN A 299 -1.34 -25.50 5.16
N LEU A 300 -0.07 -25.20 4.91
CA LEU A 300 0.35 -24.38 3.77
C LEU A 300 0.03 -25.05 2.43
N GLN A 301 0.22 -26.37 2.31
CA GLN A 301 -0.14 -27.14 1.11
C GLN A 301 -1.66 -27.13 0.87
N ALA A 302 -2.47 -27.22 1.92
CA ALA A 302 -3.91 -27.09 1.80
C ALA A 302 -4.31 -25.67 1.34
N SER A 303 -3.70 -24.63 1.91
CA SER A 303 -3.89 -23.24 1.47
C SER A 303 -3.48 -23.04 0.01
N SER A 304 -2.34 -23.61 -0.40
CA SER A 304 -1.86 -23.53 -1.79
C SER A 304 -2.82 -24.21 -2.76
N LYS A 305 -3.38 -25.36 -2.39
CA LYS A 305 -4.41 -26.03 -3.20
C LYS A 305 -5.67 -25.16 -3.35
N THR A 306 -6.12 -24.51 -2.28
CA THR A 306 -7.27 -23.60 -2.32
C THR A 306 -6.98 -22.39 -3.21
N ASN A 307 -5.83 -21.73 -3.01
CA ASN A 307 -5.40 -20.59 -3.81
C ASN A 307 -5.33 -20.95 -5.31
N ASN A 308 -4.74 -22.10 -5.66
CA ASN A 308 -4.65 -22.54 -7.06
C ASN A 308 -6.03 -22.80 -7.69
N ASN A 309 -6.98 -23.37 -6.93
CA ASN A 309 -8.35 -23.54 -7.41
C ASN A 309 -9.05 -22.20 -7.66
N GLU A 310 -8.87 -21.23 -6.76
CA GLU A 310 -9.41 -19.88 -6.89
C GLU A 310 -8.76 -19.11 -8.05
N ILE A 311 -7.44 -19.23 -8.24
CA ILE A 311 -6.70 -18.69 -9.39
C ILE A 311 -7.30 -19.22 -10.69
N ASN A 312 -7.47 -20.54 -10.83
CA ASN A 312 -8.07 -21.14 -12.02
C ASN A 312 -9.52 -20.66 -12.25
N GLY A 313 -10.29 -20.51 -11.17
CA GLY A 313 -11.65 -19.97 -11.23
C GLY A 313 -11.69 -18.52 -11.74
N LEU A 314 -10.79 -17.67 -11.24
CA LEU A 314 -10.66 -16.28 -11.68
C LEU A 314 -10.16 -16.18 -13.13
N GLU A 315 -9.21 -17.02 -13.54
CA GLU A 315 -8.73 -17.07 -14.93
C GLU A 315 -9.84 -17.47 -15.91
N LEU A 316 -10.69 -18.44 -15.54
CA LEU A 316 -11.86 -18.81 -16.35
C LEU A 316 -12.88 -17.67 -16.44
N GLN A 317 -13.15 -16.97 -15.33
CA GLN A 317 -14.04 -15.81 -15.33
C GLN A 317 -13.49 -14.68 -16.19
N LEU A 318 -12.18 -14.40 -16.12
CA LEU A 318 -11.52 -13.42 -16.97
C LEU A 318 -11.62 -13.78 -18.45
N LYS A 319 -11.43 -15.07 -18.79
CA LYS A 319 -11.64 -15.55 -20.15
C LYS A 319 -13.06 -15.26 -20.64
N ASN A 320 -14.08 -15.65 -19.86
CA ASN A 320 -15.48 -15.42 -20.24
C ASN A 320 -15.81 -13.92 -20.40
N VAL A 321 -15.25 -13.07 -19.54
CA VAL A 321 -15.44 -11.61 -19.64
C VAL A 321 -14.76 -11.06 -20.90
N ASN A 322 -13.55 -11.53 -21.24
CA ASN A 322 -12.89 -11.14 -22.49
C ASN A 322 -13.69 -11.61 -23.72
N ASP A 323 -14.19 -12.86 -23.72
CA ASP A 323 -15.02 -13.39 -24.81
C ASP A 323 -16.30 -12.54 -25.00
N ASN A 324 -16.92 -12.09 -23.90
CA ASN A 324 -18.08 -11.19 -23.96
C ASN A 324 -17.73 -9.81 -24.51
N ILE A 325 -16.58 -9.24 -24.15
CA ILE A 325 -16.09 -7.97 -24.71
C ILE A 325 -15.90 -8.10 -26.22
N GLU A 326 -15.24 -9.17 -26.67
CA GLU A 326 -15.02 -9.43 -28.11
C GLU A 326 -16.35 -9.61 -28.87
N TYR A 327 -17.32 -10.30 -28.26
CA TYR A 327 -18.66 -10.46 -28.82
C TYR A 327 -19.36 -9.12 -28.99
N VAL A 328 -19.40 -8.29 -27.95
CA VAL A 328 -20.04 -6.97 -27.99
C VAL A 328 -19.33 -6.05 -28.99
N ASP A 329 -18.00 -6.03 -29.00
CA ASP A 329 -17.23 -5.22 -29.97
C ASP A 329 -17.53 -5.62 -31.42
N LYS A 330 -17.59 -6.92 -31.71
CA LYS A 330 -18.00 -7.42 -33.02
C LYS A 330 -19.43 -7.03 -33.36
N TYR A 331 -20.36 -7.21 -32.41
CA TYR A 331 -21.77 -6.86 -32.62
C TYR A 331 -21.95 -5.37 -32.91
N ILE A 332 -21.22 -4.48 -32.23
CA ILE A 332 -21.24 -3.04 -32.50
C ILE A 332 -20.74 -2.76 -33.93
N LYS A 333 -19.61 -3.36 -34.35
CA LYS A 333 -19.09 -3.17 -35.72
C LYS A 333 -20.10 -3.63 -36.78
N ASP A 334 -20.73 -4.79 -36.57
CA ASP A 334 -21.71 -5.38 -37.48
C ASP A 334 -23.00 -4.55 -37.56
N VAL A 335 -23.55 -4.09 -36.43
CA VAL A 335 -24.83 -3.35 -36.34
C VAL A 335 -24.72 -1.91 -36.84
N PHE A 336 -23.62 -1.22 -36.54
CA PHE A 336 -23.47 0.18 -36.92
C PHE A 336 -22.76 0.37 -38.26
N HIS A 337 -22.36 -0.73 -38.93
CA HIS A 337 -21.63 -0.73 -40.21
C HIS A 337 -20.41 0.19 -40.19
N ALA A 338 -19.74 0.27 -39.04
CA ALA A 338 -18.57 1.10 -38.86
C ALA A 338 -17.32 0.23 -39.06
N ALA A 339 -16.42 0.66 -39.95
CA ALA A 339 -15.12 0.01 -40.10
C ALA A 339 -14.29 0.11 -38.80
N TYR A 340 -14.53 1.18 -38.03
CA TYR A 340 -13.84 1.50 -36.79
C TYR A 340 -14.83 1.87 -35.68
N LEU A 341 -14.51 1.43 -34.48
CA LEU A 341 -15.29 1.64 -33.29
C LEU A 341 -14.97 3.02 -32.70
N VAL A 342 -15.94 3.92 -32.71
CA VAL A 342 -15.90 5.12 -31.87
C VAL A 342 -16.82 4.92 -30.68
N ARG A 343 -16.24 4.90 -29.50
CA ARG A 343 -16.90 4.62 -28.21
C ARG A 343 -16.83 5.83 -27.29
N GLU A 344 -17.62 5.87 -26.23
CA GLU A 344 -17.43 6.89 -25.19
C GLU A 344 -16.10 6.65 -24.47
N VAL A 345 -15.41 7.73 -24.05
CA VAL A 345 -14.22 7.63 -23.20
C VAL A 345 -14.59 6.96 -21.88
N TYR A 346 -13.93 5.84 -21.60
CA TYR A 346 -14.09 5.14 -20.33
C TYR A 346 -13.38 5.90 -19.21
N LEU A 347 -14.09 6.10 -18.10
CA LEU A 347 -13.59 6.83 -16.94
C LEU A 347 -13.52 5.91 -15.71
N ASP A 348 -12.32 5.73 -15.17
CA ASP A 348 -12.08 4.90 -14.00
C ASP A 348 -12.13 5.75 -12.72
N SER A 349 -13.24 5.66 -11.98
CA SER A 349 -13.44 6.38 -10.73
C SER A 349 -12.38 6.13 -9.64
N SER A 350 -11.53 5.11 -9.79
CA SER A 350 -10.42 4.84 -8.86
C SER A 350 -9.15 5.65 -9.14
N LYS A 351 -9.08 6.35 -10.28
CA LYS A 351 -7.94 7.17 -10.69
C LYS A 351 -8.11 8.64 -10.32
N GLU A 352 -7.00 9.35 -10.19
CA GLU A 352 -6.99 10.81 -10.00
C GLU A 352 -7.02 11.51 -11.38
N TYR A 353 -7.99 12.41 -11.57
CA TYR A 353 -8.13 13.18 -12.82
C TYR A 353 -7.58 14.60 -12.65
N LEU A 354 -6.63 14.94 -13.50
CA LEU A 354 -5.97 16.24 -13.54
C LEU A 354 -6.31 16.96 -14.84
N VAL A 355 -7.10 18.02 -14.75
CA VAL A 355 -7.40 18.88 -15.89
C VAL A 355 -6.32 19.95 -15.98
N VAL A 356 -5.50 19.86 -17.03
CA VAL A 356 -4.31 20.69 -17.22
C VAL A 356 -4.61 21.84 -18.18
N SER A 357 -4.17 23.05 -17.81
CA SER A 357 -4.19 24.21 -18.69
C SER A 357 -3.08 25.20 -18.36
N ASN A 358 -2.26 25.59 -19.34
CA ASN A 358 -1.27 26.65 -19.16
C ASN A 358 -1.89 28.06 -19.11
N SER A 359 -3.09 28.25 -19.66
CA SER A 359 -3.73 29.56 -19.74
C SER A 359 -5.25 29.47 -19.82
N ILE A 360 -5.92 30.34 -19.06
CA ILE A 360 -7.36 30.56 -19.08
C ILE A 360 -7.65 32.05 -19.27
N ASP A 361 -6.88 32.67 -20.15
CA ASP A 361 -6.84 34.11 -20.41
C ASP A 361 -8.06 34.65 -21.19
N ASN A 362 -9.02 33.80 -21.51
CA ASN A 362 -10.26 34.21 -22.17
C ASN A 362 -11.44 33.31 -21.79
N GLU A 363 -12.64 33.86 -21.96
CA GLU A 363 -13.92 33.24 -21.60
C GLU A 363 -14.12 31.86 -22.25
N GLN A 364 -13.67 31.66 -23.48
CA GLN A 364 -13.81 30.37 -24.16
C GLN A 364 -12.95 29.27 -23.50
N LYS A 365 -11.69 29.57 -23.19
CA LYS A 365 -10.78 28.64 -22.50
C LYS A 365 -11.23 28.38 -21.06
N GLU A 366 -11.71 29.40 -20.37
CA GLU A 366 -12.33 29.26 -19.06
C GLU A 366 -13.54 28.32 -19.14
N SER A 367 -14.50 28.61 -20.03
CA SER A 367 -15.69 27.76 -20.24
C SER A 367 -15.29 26.32 -20.52
N ASP A 368 -14.42 26.07 -21.50
CA ASP A 368 -14.06 24.69 -21.88
C ASP A 368 -13.34 23.95 -20.74
N LEU A 369 -12.49 24.63 -19.96
CA LEU A 369 -11.88 24.04 -18.76
C LEU A 369 -12.94 23.57 -17.76
N PHE A 370 -13.89 24.45 -17.41
CA PHE A 370 -14.93 24.13 -16.44
C PHE A 370 -15.99 23.17 -16.98
N ASP A 371 -16.24 23.18 -18.29
CA ASP A 371 -17.11 22.19 -18.95
C ASP A 371 -16.51 20.78 -18.89
N MET A 372 -15.19 20.64 -19.07
CA MET A 372 -14.49 19.37 -18.87
C MET A 372 -14.59 18.90 -17.42
N ILE A 373 -14.36 19.80 -16.45
CA ILE A 373 -14.47 19.49 -15.01
C ILE A 373 -15.89 19.04 -14.69
N GLY A 374 -16.90 19.82 -15.07
CA GLY A 374 -18.30 19.48 -14.83
C GLY A 374 -18.72 18.17 -15.50
N PHE A 375 -18.22 17.87 -16.71
CA PHE A 375 -18.44 16.58 -17.36
C PHE A 375 -17.86 15.41 -16.55
N LEU A 376 -16.60 15.51 -16.15
CA LEU A 376 -15.88 14.50 -15.38
C LEU A 376 -16.55 14.25 -14.01
N GLU A 377 -16.84 15.31 -13.25
CA GLU A 377 -17.45 15.19 -11.92
C GLU A 377 -18.85 14.58 -11.99
N ARG A 378 -19.68 14.96 -12.99
CA ARG A 378 -21.00 14.35 -13.19
C ARG A 378 -20.92 12.87 -13.54
N LYS A 379 -19.92 12.45 -14.31
CA LYS A 379 -19.75 11.06 -14.77
C LYS A 379 -19.14 10.16 -13.70
N MET A 380 -18.20 10.67 -12.91
CA MET A 380 -17.43 9.86 -11.95
C MET A 380 -17.90 10.01 -10.51
N ASN A 381 -18.67 11.06 -10.19
CA ASN A 381 -19.07 11.43 -8.83
C ASN A 381 -17.87 11.54 -7.86
N THR A 382 -16.75 12.05 -8.37
CA THR A 382 -15.49 12.30 -7.65
C THR A 382 -14.95 13.66 -8.04
N GLY A 383 -14.26 14.33 -7.12
CA GLY A 383 -13.69 15.66 -7.36
C GLY A 383 -12.50 15.63 -8.32
N VAL A 384 -12.41 16.65 -9.16
CA VAL A 384 -11.33 16.80 -10.14
C VAL A 384 -10.30 17.81 -9.63
N THR A 385 -9.03 17.65 -10.04
CA THR A 385 -7.98 18.62 -9.73
C THR A 385 -7.61 19.43 -10.97
N ILE A 386 -7.61 20.75 -10.85
CA ILE A 386 -7.09 21.68 -11.86
C ILE A 386 -5.59 21.81 -11.65
N VAL A 387 -4.82 21.66 -12.73
CA VAL A 387 -3.38 21.95 -12.74
C VAL A 387 -3.12 23.06 -13.74
N THR A 388 -2.51 24.15 -13.30
CA THR A 388 -2.28 25.30 -14.18
C THR A 388 -0.96 26.03 -13.94
N SER A 389 -0.43 26.61 -15.01
CA SER A 389 0.74 27.51 -15.00
C SER A 389 0.37 28.93 -15.43
N PHE A 390 -0.90 29.31 -15.19
CA PHE A 390 -1.42 30.65 -15.41
C PHE A 390 -1.36 31.46 -14.11
N TYR A 391 -0.64 32.58 -14.11
CA TYR A 391 -0.64 33.50 -12.99
C TYR A 391 -1.84 34.44 -13.07
N ASN A 392 -2.69 34.43 -12.05
CA ASN A 392 -3.76 35.41 -11.89
C ASN A 392 -4.11 35.53 -10.39
N SER A 393 -3.92 36.71 -9.80
CA SER A 393 -4.24 36.98 -8.38
C SER A 393 -5.72 36.76 -8.03
N LYS A 394 -6.59 36.74 -9.05
CA LYS A 394 -8.05 36.54 -8.94
C LYS A 394 -8.49 35.15 -9.37
N PHE A 395 -7.56 34.22 -9.60
CA PHE A 395 -7.92 32.89 -10.12
C PHE A 395 -8.91 32.16 -9.22
N GLN A 396 -8.76 32.27 -7.90
CA GLN A 396 -9.68 31.65 -6.95
C GLN A 396 -11.12 32.18 -7.11
N SER A 397 -11.30 33.48 -7.36
CA SER A 397 -12.62 34.07 -7.62
C SER A 397 -13.23 33.55 -8.93
N ILE A 398 -12.42 33.28 -9.95
CA ILE A 398 -12.87 32.66 -11.21
C ILE A 398 -13.39 31.24 -10.93
N VAL A 399 -12.60 30.42 -10.23
CA VAL A 399 -13.00 29.06 -9.82
C VAL A 399 -14.29 29.09 -9.00
N ASP A 400 -14.40 30.01 -8.04
CA ASP A 400 -15.60 30.16 -7.20
C ASP A 400 -16.83 30.59 -8.02
N GLY A 401 -16.65 31.45 -9.01
CA GLY A 401 -17.72 31.86 -9.92
C GLY A 401 -18.30 30.70 -10.72
N TYR A 402 -17.43 29.90 -11.34
CA TYR A 402 -17.84 28.75 -12.16
C TYR A 402 -18.40 27.59 -11.34
N THR A 403 -17.81 27.29 -10.19
CA THR A 403 -18.32 26.23 -9.31
C THR A 403 -19.73 26.53 -8.80
N LYS A 404 -20.00 27.79 -8.43
CA LYS A 404 -21.34 28.25 -8.04
C LYS A 404 -22.34 28.21 -9.21
N SER A 405 -21.93 28.64 -10.41
CA SER A 405 -22.83 28.68 -11.58
C SER A 405 -23.19 27.27 -12.07
N MET A 406 -22.23 26.35 -12.07
CA MET A 406 -22.40 24.96 -12.50
C MET A 406 -22.94 24.04 -11.40
N ARG A 407 -23.00 24.50 -10.14
CA ARG A 407 -23.40 23.71 -8.96
C ARG A 407 -22.56 22.44 -8.80
N ILE A 408 -21.25 22.60 -8.98
CA ILE A 408 -20.27 21.53 -8.80
C ILE A 408 -19.46 21.79 -7.53
N ASP A 409 -18.81 20.76 -7.01
CA ASP A 409 -17.90 20.91 -5.89
C ASP A 409 -16.70 21.76 -6.31
N GLN A 410 -16.09 22.45 -5.34
CA GLN A 410 -14.93 23.27 -5.63
C GLN A 410 -13.74 22.36 -5.94
N PRO A 411 -13.19 22.37 -7.17
CA PRO A 411 -12.11 21.48 -7.54
C PRO A 411 -10.84 21.90 -6.79
N LYS A 412 -9.98 20.92 -6.52
CA LYS A 412 -8.65 21.22 -5.98
C LYS A 412 -7.84 21.94 -7.05
N VAL A 413 -7.09 22.96 -6.67
CA VAL A 413 -6.23 23.73 -7.58
C VAL A 413 -4.76 23.48 -7.23
N ILE A 414 -3.97 23.17 -8.24
CA ILE A 414 -2.51 23.11 -8.20
C ILE A 414 -1.98 24.11 -9.23
N ASN A 415 -1.48 25.25 -8.76
CA ASN A 415 -0.95 26.31 -9.61
C ASN A 415 0.57 26.43 -9.43
N LEU A 416 1.32 26.59 -10.53
CA LEU A 416 2.77 26.77 -10.50
C LEU A 416 3.20 27.92 -9.57
N PHE A 417 2.54 29.06 -9.69
CA PHE A 417 2.87 30.26 -8.93
C PHE A 417 2.46 30.10 -7.46
N ASP A 418 1.27 29.58 -7.17
CA ASP A 418 0.86 29.34 -5.78
C ASP A 418 1.78 28.33 -5.07
N ASP A 419 2.20 27.26 -5.76
CA ASP A 419 3.13 26.26 -5.22
C ASP A 419 4.51 26.87 -4.92
N LEU A 420 5.03 27.69 -5.84
CA LEU A 420 6.32 28.38 -5.65
C LEU A 420 6.25 29.48 -4.58
N GLN A 421 5.16 30.25 -4.53
CA GLN A 421 4.98 31.38 -3.62
C GLN A 421 4.58 30.97 -2.20
N LYS A 422 4.29 29.69 -1.97
CA LYS A 422 4.00 29.20 -0.63
C LYS A 422 5.24 29.27 0.29
N SER A 423 5.03 29.72 1.51
CA SER A 423 6.01 29.62 2.61
C SER A 423 5.37 28.96 3.83
N ASP A 424 6.18 28.26 4.62
CA ASP A 424 5.76 27.64 5.87
C ASP A 424 5.39 28.69 6.94
N ASN A 425 5.98 29.89 6.85
CA ASN A 425 5.77 31.00 7.77
C ASN A 425 5.35 32.25 7.00
N PRO A 426 4.09 32.34 6.53
CA PRO A 426 3.61 33.50 5.78
C PRO A 426 3.67 34.77 6.64
N SER A 427 3.95 35.91 5.99
CA SER A 427 3.91 37.22 6.61
C SER A 427 2.49 37.59 7.00
N GLU A 428 2.29 38.05 8.24
CA GLU A 428 1.02 38.65 8.67
C GLU A 428 0.89 40.13 8.27
N LYS A 429 1.97 40.72 7.73
CA LYS A 429 2.02 42.14 7.39
C LYS A 429 1.32 42.41 6.05
N LYS A 430 0.09 42.89 6.14
CA LYS A 430 -0.71 43.34 5.00
C LYS A 430 -0.24 44.70 4.48
N VAL A 431 -0.36 44.91 3.18
CA VAL A 431 -0.10 46.20 2.56
C VAL A 431 -1.05 47.26 3.10
N THR A 432 -0.49 48.43 3.40
CA THR A 432 -1.24 49.64 3.76
C THR A 432 -0.59 50.82 3.04
N ILE A 433 -1.39 51.82 2.68
CA ILE A 433 -0.87 53.08 2.15
C ILE A 433 -0.50 53.95 3.35
N PRO A 434 0.78 54.38 3.49
CA PRO A 434 1.16 55.23 4.61
C PRO A 434 0.56 56.63 4.47
N GLU A 435 0.22 57.26 5.59
CA GLU A 435 -0.17 58.67 5.62
C GLU A 435 1.06 59.57 5.42
N SER A 436 0.94 60.61 4.60
CA SER A 436 2.02 61.55 4.30
C SER A 436 1.47 62.95 4.02
N ASP A 437 1.96 63.95 4.76
CA ASP A 437 1.65 65.37 4.54
C ASP A 437 2.20 65.92 3.21
N SER A 438 2.93 65.10 2.47
CA SER A 438 3.50 65.46 1.16
C SER A 438 2.72 64.90 -0.03
N TRP A 439 1.60 64.24 0.23
CA TRP A 439 0.77 63.63 -0.80
C TRP A 439 -0.59 64.32 -0.93
N ILE A 440 -1.08 64.41 -2.15
CA ILE A 440 -2.46 64.79 -2.45
C ILE A 440 -3.17 63.51 -2.89
N THR A 441 -4.15 63.06 -2.12
CA THR A 441 -4.92 61.85 -2.39
C THR A 441 -6.29 62.22 -2.97
N ARG A 442 -6.69 61.56 -4.07
CA ARG A 442 -7.99 61.71 -4.71
C ARG A 442 -8.59 60.34 -4.98
N THR A 443 -9.92 60.24 -4.97
CA THR A 443 -10.62 59.03 -5.44
C THR A 443 -11.15 59.27 -6.83
N ASP A 444 -10.82 58.39 -7.75
CA ASP A 444 -11.38 58.39 -9.10
C ASP A 444 -12.85 57.95 -9.05
N VAL A 445 -13.75 58.72 -9.65
CA VAL A 445 -15.21 58.50 -9.51
C VAL A 445 -15.69 57.29 -10.32
N GLU A 446 -15.06 57.02 -11.46
CA GLU A 446 -15.46 55.93 -12.37
C GLU A 446 -14.92 54.59 -11.89
N THR A 447 -13.64 54.54 -11.57
CA THR A 447 -12.94 53.31 -11.21
C THR A 447 -12.92 53.04 -9.71
N GLN A 448 -13.27 54.02 -8.88
CA GLN A 448 -13.11 54.00 -7.41
C GLN A 448 -11.65 53.79 -6.95
N ASN A 449 -10.68 53.96 -7.86
CA ASN A 449 -9.27 53.84 -7.55
C ASN A 449 -8.78 55.05 -6.74
N THR A 450 -7.79 54.83 -5.87
CA THR A 450 -7.12 55.92 -5.15
C THR A 450 -5.94 56.43 -5.96
N LEU A 451 -5.93 57.72 -6.27
CA LEU A 451 -4.89 58.45 -6.99
C LEU A 451 -4.05 59.25 -5.99
N ILE A 452 -2.73 59.08 -6.03
CA ILE A 452 -1.80 59.76 -5.12
C ILE A 452 -0.81 60.59 -5.94
N TYR A 453 -0.77 61.89 -5.64
CA TYR A 453 0.09 62.88 -6.31
C TYR A 453 1.14 63.45 -5.35
N ASP A 454 2.24 63.95 -5.90
CA ASP A 454 3.17 64.81 -5.15
C ASP A 454 2.60 66.23 -4.94
N LYS A 455 3.33 67.08 -4.20
CA LYS A 455 2.95 68.50 -3.98
C LYS A 455 2.96 69.35 -5.25
N GLN A 456 3.60 68.88 -6.32
CA GLN A 456 3.64 69.52 -7.63
C GLN A 456 2.53 69.00 -8.56
N GLU A 457 1.61 68.19 -8.05
CA GLU A 457 0.51 67.55 -8.78
C GLU A 457 0.96 66.56 -9.87
N ASN A 458 2.18 66.01 -9.77
CA ASN A 458 2.57 64.86 -10.60
C ASN A 458 1.99 63.58 -10.01
N LEU A 459 1.34 62.76 -10.85
CA LEU A 459 0.82 61.46 -10.42
C LEU A 459 1.99 60.55 -10.01
N MET A 460 1.96 60.04 -8.79
CA MET A 460 2.97 59.13 -8.24
C MET A 460 2.48 57.69 -8.22
N MET A 461 1.24 57.46 -7.81
CA MET A 461 0.68 56.12 -7.66
C MET A 461 -0.81 56.07 -8.01
N THR A 462 -1.26 54.93 -8.53
CA THR A 462 -2.67 54.51 -8.46
C THR A 462 -2.78 53.26 -7.61
N VAL A 463 -3.78 53.21 -6.73
CA VAL A 463 -4.09 52.07 -5.87
C VAL A 463 -5.45 51.52 -6.28
N GLU A 464 -5.44 50.31 -6.82
CA GLU A 464 -6.60 49.59 -7.30
C GLU A 464 -7.07 48.60 -6.23
N HIS A 465 -8.38 48.49 -6.07
CA HIS A 465 -8.99 47.64 -5.05
C HIS A 465 -9.84 46.53 -5.68
N PHE A 466 -9.82 45.36 -5.07
CA PHE A 466 -10.70 44.24 -5.36
C PHE A 466 -11.30 43.75 -4.03
N GLU A 467 -12.63 43.71 -3.95
CA GLU A 467 -13.36 43.36 -2.70
C GLU A 467 -12.83 44.13 -1.46
N GLU A 468 -12.66 45.45 -1.59
CA GLU A 468 -12.16 46.37 -0.55
C GLU A 468 -10.70 46.15 -0.10
N LYS A 469 -9.95 45.27 -0.77
CA LYS A 469 -8.53 45.03 -0.52
C LYS A 469 -7.68 45.60 -1.64
N ILE A 470 -6.46 46.06 -1.32
CA ILE A 470 -5.49 46.50 -2.33
C ILE A 470 -5.11 45.30 -3.19
N ASP A 471 -5.42 45.37 -4.48
CA ASP A 471 -5.09 44.37 -5.50
C ASP A 471 -3.80 44.75 -6.23
N ARG A 472 -3.68 46.04 -6.60
CA ARG A 472 -2.57 46.54 -7.41
C ARG A 472 -2.17 47.95 -7.00
N ILE A 473 -0.87 48.23 -7.04
CA ILE A 473 -0.33 49.59 -6.95
C ILE A 473 0.58 49.85 -8.15
N ASN A 474 0.18 50.77 -9.02
CA ASN A 474 1.03 51.23 -10.12
C ASN A 474 1.84 52.45 -9.67
N TYR A 475 3.12 52.49 -10.00
CA TYR A 475 4.03 53.60 -9.68
C TYR A 475 4.41 54.34 -10.95
N PHE A 476 4.37 55.67 -10.89
CA PHE A 476 4.56 56.55 -12.03
C PHE A 476 5.85 57.35 -11.92
N LYS A 477 6.50 57.55 -13.07
CA LYS A 477 7.57 58.52 -13.27
C LYS A 477 7.42 59.16 -14.64
N ASN A 478 7.38 60.49 -14.70
CA ASN A 478 7.14 61.24 -15.95
C ASN A 478 5.86 60.76 -16.68
N SER A 479 4.77 60.58 -15.92
CA SER A 479 3.46 60.13 -16.43
C SER A 479 3.46 58.75 -17.10
N LYS A 480 4.47 57.92 -16.81
CA LYS A 480 4.59 56.53 -17.30
C LYS A 480 4.71 55.58 -16.12
N ILE A 481 4.11 54.39 -16.25
CA ILE A 481 4.24 53.34 -15.24
C ILE A 481 5.67 52.80 -15.29
N VAL A 482 6.36 52.80 -14.16
CA VAL A 482 7.72 52.23 -14.06
C VAL A 482 7.74 50.92 -13.29
N LYS A 483 6.73 50.71 -12.45
CA LYS A 483 6.62 49.54 -11.58
C LYS A 483 5.16 49.30 -11.25
N THR A 484 4.77 48.03 -11.18
CA THR A 484 3.47 47.63 -10.67
C THR A 484 3.66 46.57 -9.59
N ASN A 485 3.10 46.78 -8.41
CA ASN A 485 3.01 45.77 -7.37
C ASN A 485 1.64 45.10 -7.45
N VAL A 486 1.60 43.78 -7.46
CA VAL A 486 0.38 42.96 -7.39
C VAL A 486 0.35 42.23 -6.04
N TYR A 487 -0.81 42.26 -5.39
CA TYR A 487 -1.02 41.67 -4.08
C TYR A 487 -1.97 40.46 -4.18
N ASN A 488 -1.76 39.47 -3.32
CA ASN A 488 -2.68 38.33 -3.22
C ASN A 488 -3.94 38.70 -2.40
N ALA A 489 -4.90 37.77 -2.31
CA ALA A 489 -6.14 37.96 -1.57
C ALA A 489 -5.97 38.24 -0.06
N ASP A 490 -4.79 37.94 0.51
CA ASP A 490 -4.46 38.26 1.90
C ASP A 490 -3.83 39.65 2.09
N GLY A 491 -3.55 40.36 0.99
CA GLY A 491 -2.89 41.67 0.99
C GLY A 491 -1.36 41.58 1.13
N ILE A 492 -0.77 40.43 0.79
CA ILE A 492 0.68 40.20 0.77
C ILE A 492 1.19 40.41 -0.65
N LEU A 493 2.38 41.01 -0.81
CA LEU A 493 3.01 41.23 -2.11
C LEU A 493 3.21 39.88 -2.81
N SER A 494 2.60 39.72 -3.98
CA SER A 494 2.69 38.50 -4.78
C SER A 494 3.67 38.67 -5.94
N SER A 495 3.53 39.73 -6.73
CA SER A 495 4.49 40.02 -7.81
C SER A 495 4.81 41.49 -7.95
N VAL A 496 5.94 41.76 -8.62
CA VAL A 496 6.39 43.08 -9.03
C VAL A 496 6.75 43.04 -10.50
N GLU A 497 6.05 43.83 -11.30
CA GLU A 497 6.32 44.06 -12.72
C GLU A 497 7.15 45.34 -12.87
N ILE A 498 8.19 45.31 -13.70
CA ILE A 498 9.08 46.46 -13.98
C ILE A 498 9.05 46.79 -15.47
N PHE A 499 8.89 48.07 -15.78
CA PHE A 499 8.72 48.56 -17.14
C PHE A 499 9.86 49.47 -17.58
N ASP A 500 10.26 49.34 -18.84
CA ASP A 500 11.22 50.26 -19.46
C ASP A 500 10.61 51.62 -19.82
N LYS A 501 11.45 52.52 -20.34
CA LYS A 501 11.04 53.86 -20.82
C LYS A 501 10.04 53.82 -21.98
N SER A 502 9.95 52.69 -22.67
CA SER A 502 9.04 52.42 -23.79
C SER A 502 7.75 51.74 -23.35
N GLN A 503 7.53 51.56 -22.03
CA GLN A 503 6.39 50.84 -21.45
C GLN A 503 6.33 49.35 -21.82
N LYS A 504 7.48 48.73 -22.06
CA LYS A 504 7.59 47.28 -22.20
C LYS A 504 7.98 46.66 -20.86
N LEU A 505 7.34 45.55 -20.50
CA LEU A 505 7.72 44.72 -19.36
C LEU A 505 9.15 44.19 -19.61
N THR A 506 10.04 44.39 -18.64
CA THR A 506 11.43 43.92 -18.70
C THR A 506 11.73 42.85 -17.66
N GLU A 507 11.03 42.89 -16.54
CA GLU A 507 11.28 41.99 -15.41
C GLU A 507 9.99 41.82 -14.61
N GLU A 508 9.71 40.59 -14.20
CA GLU A 508 8.65 40.25 -13.27
C GLU A 508 9.22 39.39 -12.13
N ASN A 509 9.07 39.85 -10.90
CA ASN A 509 9.54 39.16 -9.70
C ASN A 509 8.35 38.64 -8.91
N PHE A 510 8.37 37.34 -8.59
CA PHE A 510 7.38 36.68 -7.75
C PHE A 510 7.94 36.43 -6.36
N TYR A 511 7.12 36.71 -5.36
CA TYR A 511 7.49 36.66 -3.95
C TYR A 511 6.74 35.55 -3.26
N ARG A 512 7.41 34.84 -2.37
CA ARG A 512 6.76 33.97 -1.41
C ARG A 512 5.93 34.79 -0.42
N THR A 513 5.02 34.13 0.27
CA THR A 513 4.21 34.75 1.32
C THR A 513 5.03 35.29 2.50
N ASP A 514 6.30 34.88 2.66
CA ASP A 514 7.24 35.46 3.64
C ASP A 514 7.98 36.71 3.14
N GLY A 515 7.80 37.10 1.87
CA GLY A 515 8.44 38.23 1.23
C GLY A 515 9.79 37.95 0.55
N SER A 516 10.29 36.71 0.57
CA SER A 516 11.46 36.31 -0.24
C SER A 516 11.11 36.16 -1.72
N ILE A 517 12.04 36.45 -2.64
CA ILE A 517 11.84 36.19 -4.07
C ILE A 517 11.93 34.69 -4.33
N VAL A 518 11.03 34.15 -5.15
CA VAL A 518 11.07 32.73 -5.59
C VAL A 518 11.27 32.57 -7.08
N LEU A 519 10.76 33.49 -7.91
CA LEU A 519 10.88 33.41 -9.36
C LEU A 519 11.12 34.80 -9.92
N THR A 520 12.11 34.95 -10.79
CA THR A 520 12.31 36.13 -11.61
C THR A 520 12.17 35.74 -13.08
N ILE A 521 11.32 36.45 -13.80
CA ILE A 521 11.14 36.32 -15.25
C ILE A 521 11.72 37.56 -15.90
N MET A 522 12.70 37.39 -16.78
CA MET A 522 13.26 38.48 -17.56
C MET A 522 12.70 38.46 -18.99
N TYR A 523 12.49 39.65 -19.53
CA TYR A 523 11.88 39.86 -20.85
C TYR A 523 12.84 40.64 -21.74
N GLU A 524 13.14 40.07 -22.90
CA GLU A 524 13.91 40.74 -23.96
C GLU A 524 12.99 41.02 -25.15
N SER A 525 12.91 42.30 -25.54
CA SER A 525 12.02 42.76 -26.61
C SER A 525 10.53 42.40 -26.41
N GLY A 526 10.09 42.15 -25.17
CA GLY A 526 8.73 41.76 -24.82
C GLY A 526 8.48 40.24 -24.82
N VAL A 527 9.52 39.42 -24.98
CA VAL A 527 9.45 37.96 -24.90
C VAL A 527 10.18 37.49 -23.65
N ALA A 528 9.52 36.66 -22.83
CA ALA A 528 10.17 36.04 -21.68
C ALA A 528 11.26 35.07 -22.17
N ASN A 529 12.51 35.33 -21.78
CA ASN A 529 13.69 34.60 -22.26
C ASN A 529 14.51 33.98 -21.12
N THR A 530 14.24 34.32 -19.86
CA THR A 530 14.94 33.75 -18.71
C THR A 530 14.00 33.61 -17.52
N PHE A 531 14.06 32.47 -16.84
CA PHE A 531 13.25 32.12 -15.69
C PHE A 531 14.14 31.58 -14.57
N GLN A 532 14.36 32.38 -13.53
CA GLN A 532 15.27 32.07 -12.44
C GLN A 532 14.48 31.71 -11.18
N VAL A 533 14.64 30.47 -10.70
CA VAL A 533 14.01 30.01 -9.46
C VAL A 533 15.01 30.09 -8.33
N PHE A 534 14.62 30.72 -7.23
CA PHE A 534 15.45 30.91 -6.04
C PHE A 534 14.95 30.06 -4.88
N ASP A 535 15.82 29.68 -3.95
CA ASP A 535 15.45 29.06 -2.68
C ASP A 535 14.99 30.10 -1.63
N GLN A 536 14.65 29.64 -0.41
CA GLN A 536 14.25 30.53 0.70
C GLN A 536 15.38 31.43 1.20
N SER A 537 16.64 31.10 0.92
CA SER A 537 17.81 31.91 1.26
C SER A 537 18.15 32.94 0.16
N GLY A 538 17.39 32.95 -0.93
CA GLY A 538 17.65 33.81 -2.10
C GLY A 538 18.78 33.31 -2.99
N LEU A 539 19.20 32.04 -2.87
CA LEU A 539 20.19 31.44 -3.75
C LEU A 539 19.51 30.91 -5.02
N LEU A 540 20.15 31.09 -6.17
CA LEU A 540 19.67 30.56 -7.44
C LEU A 540 19.68 29.03 -7.40
N GLN A 541 18.49 28.44 -7.54
CA GLN A 541 18.28 26.99 -7.50
C GLN A 541 18.22 26.39 -8.90
N GLN A 542 17.52 27.05 -9.82
CA GLN A 542 17.37 26.65 -11.23
C GLN A 542 17.31 27.90 -12.12
N ASP A 543 17.74 27.74 -13.36
CA ASP A 543 17.71 28.76 -14.40
C ASP A 543 17.25 28.12 -15.70
N PHE A 544 16.28 28.73 -16.38
CA PHE A 544 15.68 28.19 -17.60
C PHE A 544 15.60 29.27 -18.67
N ASP A 545 15.83 28.90 -19.93
CA ASP A 545 15.74 29.82 -21.07
C ASP A 545 14.32 29.88 -21.65
N LYS A 546 13.43 28.97 -21.20
CA LYS A 546 12.09 28.77 -21.75
C LYS A 546 11.07 28.41 -20.68
N LYS A 547 9.83 28.88 -20.86
CA LYS A 547 8.71 28.53 -19.98
C LYS A 547 8.44 27.03 -19.99
N GLU A 548 8.59 26.39 -21.14
CA GLU A 548 8.49 24.93 -21.34
C GLU A 548 9.36 24.17 -20.32
N GLU A 549 10.59 24.62 -20.08
CA GLU A 549 11.56 23.96 -19.21
C GLU A 549 11.20 24.15 -17.74
N LEU A 550 10.82 25.37 -17.34
CA LEU A 550 10.30 25.66 -15.99
C LEU A 550 9.09 24.76 -15.67
N VAL A 551 8.13 24.70 -16.58
CA VAL A 551 6.91 23.89 -16.41
C VAL A 551 7.24 22.40 -16.36
N THR A 552 8.17 21.93 -17.20
CA THR A 552 8.64 20.54 -17.20
C THR A 552 9.29 20.17 -15.86
N TRP A 553 10.16 21.03 -15.34
CA TRP A 553 10.79 20.84 -14.04
C TRP A 553 9.75 20.76 -12.92
N TRP A 554 8.78 21.67 -12.92
CA TRP A 554 7.72 21.72 -11.91
C TRP A 554 6.80 20.48 -11.95
N ILE A 555 6.33 20.08 -13.13
CA ILE A 555 5.46 18.89 -13.27
C ILE A 555 6.19 17.61 -12.86
N ASN A 556 7.47 17.45 -13.22
CA ASN A 556 8.27 16.31 -12.76
C ASN A 556 8.35 16.28 -11.23
N LYS A 557 8.59 17.42 -10.57
CA LYS A 557 8.62 17.49 -9.10
C LYS A 557 7.30 17.05 -8.45
N LEU A 558 6.15 17.35 -9.09
CA LEU A 558 4.83 17.01 -8.56
C LEU A 558 4.41 15.56 -8.79
N TYR A 559 4.82 14.95 -9.91
CA TYR A 559 4.23 13.71 -10.40
C TYR A 559 5.21 12.58 -10.73
N GLN A 560 6.52 12.79 -10.58
CA GLN A 560 7.50 11.72 -10.80
C GLN A 560 7.22 10.51 -9.90
N GLY A 561 7.08 9.34 -10.53
CA GLY A 561 6.85 8.07 -9.84
C GLY A 561 5.43 7.88 -9.29
N LYS A 562 4.48 8.77 -9.60
CA LYS A 562 3.06 8.55 -9.30
C LYS A 562 2.41 7.68 -10.39
N SER A 563 1.55 6.76 -9.97
CA SER A 563 0.69 5.93 -10.83
C SER A 563 -0.77 6.33 -10.69
N ASP A 564 -1.64 5.77 -11.53
CA ASP A 564 -3.10 5.88 -11.42
C ASP A 564 -3.64 7.31 -11.62
N ILE A 565 -2.96 8.07 -12.48
CA ILE A 565 -3.30 9.45 -12.84
C ILE A 565 -3.75 9.51 -14.31
N VAL A 566 -4.80 10.30 -14.56
CA VAL A 566 -5.28 10.65 -15.90
C VAL A 566 -5.15 12.16 -16.11
N PHE A 567 -4.39 12.58 -17.11
CA PHE A 567 -4.29 13.99 -17.48
C PHE A 567 -5.24 14.33 -18.63
N VAL A 568 -5.99 15.42 -18.48
CA VAL A 568 -6.99 15.88 -19.44
C VAL A 568 -6.66 17.30 -19.87
N GLY A 569 -6.54 17.56 -21.17
CA GLY A 569 -6.25 18.93 -21.63
C GLY A 569 -6.17 19.08 -23.15
N SER A 570 -6.10 20.33 -23.61
CA SER A 570 -6.08 20.64 -25.04
C SER A 570 -4.76 20.20 -25.69
N SER A 571 -4.84 19.53 -26.85
CA SER A 571 -3.64 19.15 -27.63
C SER A 571 -2.74 20.33 -28.02
N THR A 572 -3.28 21.54 -27.98
CA THR A 572 -2.54 22.77 -28.32
C THR A 572 -1.89 23.43 -27.11
N ASP A 573 -2.32 23.09 -25.89
CA ASP A 573 -1.87 23.67 -24.64
C ASP A 573 -0.44 23.24 -24.28
N LEU A 574 0.34 24.17 -23.73
CA LEU A 574 1.73 23.94 -23.34
C LEU A 574 1.84 22.89 -22.22
N LEU A 575 1.02 23.02 -21.18
CA LEU A 575 1.07 22.13 -20.01
C LEU A 575 0.71 20.71 -20.40
N TYR A 576 -0.33 20.56 -21.23
CA TYR A 576 -0.71 19.27 -21.81
C TYR A 576 0.42 18.63 -22.63
N LYS A 577 1.08 19.40 -23.50
CA LYS A 577 2.22 18.90 -24.30
C LYS A 577 3.40 18.47 -23.43
N VAL A 578 3.72 19.24 -22.40
CA VAL A 578 4.79 18.90 -21.45
C VAL A 578 4.48 17.57 -20.77
N VAL A 579 3.30 17.45 -20.17
CA VAL A 579 2.84 16.21 -19.52
C VAL A 579 2.88 15.05 -20.50
N ALA A 580 2.36 15.22 -21.71
CA ALA A 580 2.37 14.19 -22.73
C ALA A 580 3.79 13.70 -23.07
N GLY A 581 4.78 14.60 -23.07
CA GLY A 581 6.18 14.27 -23.38
C GLY A 581 6.96 13.57 -22.26
N ILE A 582 6.62 13.81 -20.99
CA ILE A 582 7.40 13.30 -19.83
C ILE A 582 6.73 12.18 -19.06
N ARG A 583 5.45 11.90 -19.32
CA ARG A 583 4.69 10.91 -18.56
C ARG A 583 5.23 9.50 -18.72
N ASP A 584 5.02 8.67 -17.68
CA ASP A 584 5.17 7.23 -17.79
C ASP A 584 3.98 6.65 -18.56
N GLN A 585 4.22 6.22 -19.80
CA GLN A 585 3.17 5.71 -20.69
C GLN A 585 2.51 4.42 -20.18
N GLU A 586 3.16 3.67 -19.28
CA GLU A 586 2.59 2.44 -18.72
C GLU A 586 1.68 2.73 -17.52
N ASN A 587 1.97 3.81 -16.77
CA ASN A 587 1.34 4.08 -15.48
C ASN A 587 0.40 5.32 -15.48
N THR A 588 0.37 6.09 -16.56
CA THR A 588 -0.45 7.30 -16.68
C THR A 588 -1.19 7.37 -18.01
N GLU A 589 -2.40 7.91 -17.98
CA GLU A 589 -3.26 8.03 -19.16
C GLU A 589 -3.44 9.50 -19.57
N LEU A 590 -3.75 9.70 -20.85
CA LEU A 590 -4.10 11.00 -21.40
C LEU A 590 -5.50 10.96 -22.01
N ILE A 591 -6.24 12.05 -21.80
CA ILE A 591 -7.44 12.37 -22.56
C ILE A 591 -7.19 13.70 -23.27
N THR A 592 -7.22 13.66 -24.59
CA THR A 592 -6.97 14.84 -25.42
C THR A 592 -8.25 15.61 -25.65
N PHE A 593 -8.31 16.86 -25.23
CA PHE A 593 -9.38 17.77 -25.61
C PHE A 593 -9.10 18.39 -26.99
N VAL A 594 -10.13 18.38 -27.83
CA VAL A 594 -10.11 18.91 -29.19
C VAL A 594 -11.24 19.91 -29.38
N GLU A 595 -10.84 21.16 -29.62
CA GLU A 595 -11.75 22.28 -29.83
C GLU A 595 -12.28 22.30 -31.28
N ASN A 596 -13.58 22.59 -31.46
CA ASN A 596 -14.22 22.81 -32.76
C ASN A 596 -13.85 21.73 -33.82
N ALA A 597 -13.92 20.44 -33.45
CA ALA A 597 -13.42 19.35 -34.30
C ALA A 597 -14.15 19.29 -35.66
N HIS A 598 -15.46 19.57 -35.70
CA HIS A 598 -16.24 19.58 -36.92
C HIS A 598 -15.70 20.58 -37.95
N SER A 599 -15.43 21.82 -37.52
CA SER A 599 -14.90 22.87 -38.39
C SER A 599 -13.44 22.65 -38.79
N ASN A 600 -12.71 21.78 -38.08
CA ASN A 600 -11.28 21.54 -38.28
C ASN A 600 -10.94 20.07 -38.60
N ILE A 601 -11.90 19.31 -39.12
CA ILE A 601 -11.79 17.84 -39.17
C ILE A 601 -10.57 17.34 -39.96
N GLY A 602 -10.14 18.05 -41.00
CA GLY A 602 -8.91 17.73 -41.74
C GLY A 602 -7.65 17.82 -40.88
N ARG A 603 -7.56 18.82 -39.99
CA ARG A 603 -6.46 18.98 -39.02
C ARG A 603 -6.52 17.90 -37.95
N ILE A 604 -7.72 17.55 -37.48
CA ILE A 604 -7.90 16.49 -36.47
C ILE A 604 -7.50 15.13 -37.05
N LYS A 605 -7.89 14.83 -38.29
CA LYS A 605 -7.44 13.63 -38.99
C LYS A 605 -5.91 13.56 -39.10
N ALA A 606 -5.26 14.67 -39.45
CA ALA A 606 -3.80 14.73 -39.49
C ALA A 606 -3.16 14.53 -38.11
N LEU A 607 -3.77 15.06 -37.03
CA LEU A 607 -3.33 14.86 -35.66
C LEU A 607 -3.42 13.38 -35.25
N LEU A 608 -4.57 12.75 -35.46
CA LEU A 608 -4.79 11.34 -35.09
C LEU A 608 -3.90 10.38 -35.89
N HIS A 609 -3.58 10.72 -37.13
CA HIS A 609 -2.63 9.95 -37.94
C HIS A 609 -1.17 10.12 -37.47
N LYS A 610 -0.79 11.34 -37.07
CA LYS A 610 0.57 11.64 -36.61
C LYS A 610 0.84 11.08 -35.21
N GLU A 611 -0.17 11.08 -34.35
CA GLU A 611 -0.07 10.73 -32.93
C GLU A 611 -0.93 9.49 -32.62
N PRO A 612 -0.46 8.27 -32.96
CA PRO A 612 -1.26 7.05 -32.84
C PRO A 612 -1.54 6.63 -31.38
N LEU A 613 -1.04 7.36 -30.39
CA LEU A 613 -1.33 7.13 -28.97
C LEU A 613 -2.53 7.97 -28.48
N ILE A 614 -3.10 8.84 -29.32
CA ILE A 614 -4.29 9.63 -28.99
C ILE A 614 -5.54 8.77 -29.23
N ASP A 615 -5.93 8.02 -28.21
CA ASP A 615 -7.04 7.07 -28.31
C ASP A 615 -8.24 7.46 -27.42
N ASN A 616 -8.07 8.42 -26.52
CA ASN A 616 -9.15 9.00 -25.70
C ASN A 616 -9.25 10.50 -25.98
N ILE A 617 -10.43 10.95 -26.41
CA ILE A 617 -10.66 12.29 -26.92
C ILE A 617 -11.91 12.88 -26.28
N PHE A 618 -11.79 14.11 -25.79
CA PHE A 618 -12.92 14.95 -25.48
C PHE A 618 -13.13 15.98 -26.59
N VAL A 619 -14.38 16.20 -26.97
CA VAL A 619 -14.78 17.24 -27.90
C VAL A 619 -15.83 18.15 -27.27
N GLN A 620 -15.96 19.37 -27.78
CA GLN A 620 -16.93 20.33 -27.25
C GLN A 620 -18.36 19.83 -27.42
N TYR A 621 -18.79 19.53 -28.65
CA TYR A 621 -20.19 19.25 -28.97
C TYR A 621 -20.39 17.88 -29.64
N GLU A 622 -21.64 17.41 -29.66
CA GLU A 622 -22.02 16.14 -30.29
C GLU A 622 -21.75 16.12 -31.82
N LYS A 623 -21.91 17.26 -32.50
CA LYS A 623 -21.53 17.41 -33.92
C LYS A 623 -20.03 17.19 -34.17
N ASP A 624 -19.18 17.51 -33.20
CA ASP A 624 -17.73 17.31 -33.29
C ASP A 624 -17.39 15.83 -33.16
N LEU A 625 -18.08 15.15 -32.25
CA LEU A 625 -18.00 13.70 -32.08
C LEU A 625 -18.36 13.01 -33.39
N HIS A 626 -19.52 13.32 -33.98
CA HIS A 626 -19.95 12.73 -35.26
C HIS A 626 -18.98 13.01 -36.41
N ALA A 627 -18.34 14.19 -36.45
CA ALA A 627 -17.32 14.48 -37.45
C ALA A 627 -16.11 13.54 -37.32
N ILE A 628 -15.67 13.26 -36.08
CA ILE A 628 -14.59 12.30 -35.81
C ILE A 628 -15.03 10.87 -36.16
N GLU A 629 -16.25 10.48 -35.80
CA GLU A 629 -16.82 9.15 -36.13
C GLU A 629 -16.78 8.84 -37.62
N ASN A 630 -17.08 9.84 -38.46
CA ASN A 630 -17.14 9.67 -39.91
C ASN A 630 -15.77 9.73 -40.59
N THR A 631 -14.71 10.11 -39.88
CA THR A 631 -13.39 10.36 -40.50
C THR A 631 -12.25 9.55 -39.91
N THR A 632 -12.42 8.97 -38.73
CA THR A 632 -11.42 8.12 -38.10
C THR A 632 -11.11 6.87 -38.94
N ASP A 633 -9.85 6.46 -38.91
CA ASP A 633 -9.31 5.28 -39.57
C ASP A 633 -8.83 4.22 -38.56
N ARG A 634 -9.24 4.36 -37.29
CA ARG A 634 -8.92 3.44 -36.19
C ARG A 634 -9.95 3.50 -35.06
N ASP A 635 -9.96 2.45 -34.24
CA ASP A 635 -10.80 2.39 -33.04
C ASP A 635 -10.31 3.43 -32.03
N ILE A 636 -11.21 4.30 -31.55
CA ILE A 636 -10.90 5.39 -30.61
C ILE A 636 -12.08 5.62 -29.65
N SER A 637 -11.81 6.34 -28.56
CA SER A 637 -12.82 6.79 -27.62
C SER A 637 -13.01 8.30 -27.71
N VAL A 638 -14.25 8.74 -27.90
CA VAL A 638 -14.63 10.14 -28.07
C VAL A 638 -15.87 10.42 -27.22
N SER A 639 -15.81 11.44 -26.36
CA SER A 639 -16.97 11.94 -25.61
C SER A 639 -17.18 13.43 -25.87
N SER A 640 -18.44 13.87 -26.00
CA SER A 640 -18.79 15.28 -26.00
C SER A 640 -18.98 15.79 -24.57
N ILE A 641 -18.32 16.89 -24.22
CA ILE A 641 -18.41 17.47 -22.87
C ILE A 641 -19.66 18.35 -22.70
N LYS A 642 -20.19 18.93 -23.78
CA LYS A 642 -21.45 19.67 -23.81
C LYS A 642 -22.56 18.80 -24.40
N SER A 643 -23.62 18.59 -23.63
CA SER A 643 -24.88 18.05 -24.15
C SER A 643 -25.66 19.18 -24.82
N VAL A 644 -26.08 19.00 -26.07
CA VAL A 644 -26.83 20.03 -26.80
C VAL A 644 -28.17 20.28 -26.09
N THR A 645 -28.37 21.50 -25.58
CA THR A 645 -29.72 22.01 -25.33
C THR A 645 -30.25 22.60 -26.64
N ASN A 646 -31.21 21.90 -27.24
CA ASN A 646 -32.07 22.26 -28.39
C ASN A 646 -31.63 21.82 -29.82
N GLU A 647 -32.43 20.87 -30.33
CA GLU A 647 -33.11 20.82 -31.64
C GLU A 647 -32.40 20.47 -32.96
N GLU A 648 -31.11 20.17 -33.02
CA GLU A 648 -30.53 19.55 -34.23
C GLU A 648 -29.82 18.24 -33.92
N MET A 649 -30.60 17.15 -33.82
CA MET A 649 -30.05 15.80 -33.85
C MET A 649 -29.52 15.56 -35.27
N TYR A 650 -28.19 15.45 -35.41
CA TYR A 650 -27.54 15.34 -36.72
C TYR A 650 -27.86 13.98 -37.35
N LEU A 651 -28.79 13.95 -38.30
CA LEU A 651 -29.10 12.74 -39.07
C LEU A 651 -27.87 12.33 -39.91
N PRO A 652 -27.56 11.02 -40.02
CA PRO A 652 -26.65 10.50 -41.05
C PRO A 652 -27.05 11.01 -42.44
N GLU A 653 -26.09 11.26 -43.33
CA GLU A 653 -26.38 11.73 -44.70
C GLU A 653 -27.36 10.80 -45.45
N SER A 654 -27.33 9.50 -45.17
CA SER A 654 -28.25 8.50 -45.75
C SER A 654 -29.70 8.63 -45.30
N LEU A 655 -29.97 9.46 -44.29
CA LEU A 655 -31.27 9.65 -43.64
C LEU A 655 -31.75 11.11 -43.72
N LYS A 656 -30.98 12.01 -44.33
CA LYS A 656 -31.42 13.35 -44.73
C LYS A 656 -32.15 13.22 -46.06
N ILE A 657 -33.42 13.62 -46.10
CA ILE A 657 -34.24 13.68 -47.33
C ILE A 657 -33.94 14.97 -48.09
#